data_AF-A0A1M7QP33-F1
#
_entry.id   AF-A0A1M7QP33-F1
#
_cell.length_a   1.000
_cell.length_b   1.000
_cell.length_c   1.000
_cell.angle_alpha   90.00
_cell.angle_beta   90.00
_cell.angle_gamma   90.00
#
_symmetry.space_group_name_H-M   'P 1'
#
loop_
_entity.id
_entity.type
_entity.pdbx_description
1 polymer ?
#
loop_
_entity_poly.entity_id
_entity_poly.type
_entity_poly.pdbx_seq_one_letter_code
_entity_poly.pdbx_strand_id
1 'polypeptide(L)'
;MGVRMLSVRAAGAIGVLVAALGAGAAPPADGAPTPKPERQLSREKTDRVFVVLVEFGDERHPDFPDRDTHRGTPGPVTFDGPRHNRIPSPDRRRDNTTIWQPDYSPDHYRQLYFGPGESLRTYFEAQSSGRYSLTGQVTDWVRVRYNQARYGRSNGAPCRRSVCANTWELVRDALDQWVADQHRRGRTDAQIRADLDAYDRWDRYDHDHDGDVDEPDGYVDHVQLIHAGADQADQDPRYGEDAIWSHRWKAYMNQEDKAGPAHNKDGGTQIGETGLWVADYTTQPENGGLSVVAHEYAHDLGLPDAYDLDGGDSPMEWWSPMSQSRLSRPGEGSGTRLADLGAWEKLRLGWLDYEIVVPGAARRFTLGPAQYTTADPQALLVVLPRKRVTTTLPKPPQGLHSWWSSAADDLDTTLARRLRLPAGPATLTFRAHWEIEDCEADPCDYAYVEVDDGSGWRAIAGSITNAAEDHGIDGVSKGWKPATFDLSRYAGRSIGLRFRYETDAASGGQGLLVDDVRVTAGGRALVAEGAEDGGAGGWTASGGFVRVTDRHVADRDHYYLAAYRTARSYDRYLQQGPYNFGWLDTRPDWVERFSYEEGLLVTYWDTSQRDNNTSAHPGAGRNLVIDAHPRPLYRIDGQPWRTRVQLYDAPFSPRRPRSFTLHVGGRASYVRGQQPEPVFDDARQYWFPETPVSGVKVPKAGVRLDVVAEHGDRVTVQVSRRTRTPSPSPSSAGPPSGAPSAGPPSAVVSAVP
;
A
#
# COMPACT_ATOMS: atom_id res chain seq x y z
N MET A 1 21.08 -50.50 21.73
CA MET A 1 21.76 -50.55 20.42
C MET A 1 20.71 -50.79 19.34
N GLY A 2 20.53 -49.83 18.43
CA GLY A 2 19.69 -49.96 17.24
C GLY A 2 18.26 -49.40 17.34
N VAL A 3 18.10 -48.07 17.20
CA VAL A 3 16.83 -47.47 16.73
C VAL A 3 17.16 -46.48 15.61
N ARG A 4 16.40 -46.61 14.53
CA ARG A 4 16.58 -46.05 13.19
C ARG A 4 16.55 -44.52 13.16
N MET A 5 17.59 -43.93 12.56
CA MET A 5 17.55 -42.61 11.91
C MET A 5 16.67 -42.68 10.67
N LEU A 6 15.50 -42.03 10.66
CA LEU A 6 14.75 -41.66 9.46
C LEU A 6 13.61 -40.69 9.83
N SER A 7 13.93 -39.40 10.06
CA SER A 7 13.02 -38.25 9.85
C SER A 7 13.62 -36.95 10.42
N VAL A 8 14.64 -36.37 9.77
CA VAL A 8 15.18 -35.04 10.16
C VAL A 8 15.17 -34.03 9.00
N ARG A 9 14.77 -34.42 7.77
CA ARG A 9 14.77 -33.50 6.63
C ARG A 9 13.51 -32.63 6.46
N ALA A 10 12.42 -32.90 7.19
CA ALA A 10 11.18 -32.12 7.06
C ALA A 10 11.07 -30.93 8.04
N ALA A 11 11.78 -30.98 9.18
CA ALA A 11 11.72 -29.91 10.19
C ALA A 11 12.58 -28.68 9.83
N GLY A 12 13.69 -28.87 9.10
CA GLY A 12 14.56 -27.78 8.67
C GLY A 12 13.95 -26.88 7.58
N ALA A 13 13.07 -27.42 6.73
CA ALA A 13 12.39 -26.65 5.69
C ALA A 13 11.26 -25.76 6.23
N ILE A 14 10.66 -26.12 7.37
CA ILE A 14 9.60 -25.34 8.02
C ILE A 14 10.19 -24.13 8.75
N GLY A 15 11.36 -24.26 9.39
CA GLY A 15 12.04 -23.13 10.04
C GLY A 15 12.49 -22.03 9.07
N VAL A 16 12.95 -22.42 7.86
CA VAL A 16 13.29 -21.46 6.79
C VAL A 16 12.02 -20.79 6.22
N LEU A 17 10.91 -21.53 6.15
CA LEU A 17 9.62 -20.98 5.71
C LEU A 17 9.07 -19.94 6.69
N VAL A 18 9.28 -20.08 8.01
CA VAL A 18 8.80 -19.12 9.03
C VAL A 18 9.52 -17.77 8.91
N ALA A 19 10.83 -17.76 8.64
CA ALA A 19 11.58 -16.53 8.38
C ALA A 19 11.17 -15.90 7.02
N ALA A 20 10.96 -16.73 6.00
CA ALA A 20 10.56 -16.32 4.65
C ALA A 20 9.12 -15.78 4.58
N LEU A 21 8.18 -16.37 5.34
CA LEU A 21 6.78 -15.94 5.44
C LEU A 21 6.62 -14.63 6.20
N GLY A 22 7.42 -14.41 7.27
CA GLY A 22 7.53 -13.11 7.92
C GLY A 22 8.12 -12.03 7.00
N ALA A 23 9.04 -12.43 6.11
CA ALA A 23 9.69 -11.55 5.14
C ALA A 23 8.88 -11.28 3.87
N GLY A 24 7.73 -11.94 3.64
CA GLY A 24 7.10 -11.97 2.31
C GLY A 24 8.01 -12.51 1.19
N ALA A 25 9.18 -13.05 1.53
CA ALA A 25 10.13 -13.59 0.59
C ALA A 25 9.76 -15.04 0.30
N ALA A 26 9.48 -15.37 -0.96
CA ALA A 26 9.59 -16.76 -1.39
C ALA A 26 11.06 -17.20 -1.22
N PRO A 27 11.38 -18.46 -0.87
CA PRO A 27 12.72 -18.96 -1.13
C PRO A 27 13.02 -18.74 -2.62
N PRO A 28 14.21 -18.22 -2.99
CA PRO A 28 14.50 -17.87 -4.37
C PRO A 28 14.32 -19.11 -5.24
N ALA A 29 13.32 -19.07 -6.12
CA ALA A 29 13.41 -19.81 -7.37
C ALA A 29 14.54 -19.15 -8.18
N ASP A 30 15.35 -19.96 -8.85
CA ASP A 30 16.43 -19.48 -9.73
C ASP A 30 15.93 -18.30 -10.59
N GLY A 31 16.42 -17.08 -10.31
CA GLY A 31 16.08 -15.87 -11.07
C GLY A 31 14.92 -14.99 -10.55
N ALA A 32 14.46 -15.14 -9.30
CA ALA A 32 13.54 -14.16 -8.69
C ALA A 32 14.25 -12.82 -8.34
N PRO A 33 13.59 -11.65 -8.48
CA PRO A 33 14.13 -10.35 -8.09
C PRO A 33 14.58 -10.37 -6.63
N THR A 34 15.74 -9.77 -6.35
CA THR A 34 16.15 -9.42 -4.98
C THR A 34 15.50 -8.06 -4.70
N PRO A 35 14.49 -7.97 -3.83
CA PRO A 35 14.05 -6.67 -3.32
C PRO A 35 15.22 -5.99 -2.60
N LYS A 36 15.21 -4.65 -2.48
CA LYS A 36 16.00 -3.96 -1.44
C LYS A 36 15.79 -4.72 -0.11
N PRO A 37 16.80 -4.89 0.76
CA PRO A 37 16.66 -5.70 1.97
C PRO A 37 15.44 -5.23 2.80
N GLU A 38 14.35 -5.99 2.75
CA GLU A 38 13.15 -5.67 3.53
C GLU A 38 13.37 -6.06 4.99
N ARG A 39 13.47 -5.01 5.81
CA ARG A 39 12.78 -4.78 7.09
C ARG A 39 13.00 -5.80 8.22
N GLN A 40 13.47 -5.27 9.36
CA GLN A 40 13.54 -5.91 10.66
C GLN A 40 12.25 -6.70 11.00
N LEU A 41 12.36 -8.03 11.07
CA LEU A 41 11.25 -8.98 11.22
C LEU A 41 10.62 -9.00 12.63
N SER A 42 11.24 -8.36 13.60
CA SER A 42 10.70 -8.20 14.95
C SER A 42 11.00 -6.81 15.45
N ARG A 43 10.05 -5.88 15.24
CA ARG A 43 10.13 -4.54 15.82
C ARG A 43 9.78 -4.62 17.31
N GLU A 44 10.81 -4.83 18.12
CA GLU A 44 10.72 -4.90 19.58
C GLU A 44 11.57 -3.79 20.21
N LYS A 45 11.18 -2.54 19.99
CA LYS A 45 11.94 -1.36 20.43
C LYS A 45 11.05 -0.19 20.81
N THR A 46 11.67 0.86 21.33
CA THR A 46 11.02 2.16 21.53
C THR A 46 11.64 3.15 20.56
N ASP A 47 10.89 3.49 19.51
CA ASP A 47 11.35 4.47 18.52
C ASP A 47 11.04 5.90 18.98
N ARG A 48 11.80 6.84 18.44
CA ARG A 48 11.64 8.27 18.71
C ARG A 48 10.99 8.97 17.53
N VAL A 49 9.92 9.71 17.80
CA VAL A 49 9.19 10.47 16.77
C VAL A 49 9.39 11.97 16.99
N PHE A 50 9.86 12.66 15.95
CA PHE A 50 10.01 14.11 15.93
C PHE A 50 8.81 14.76 15.23
N VAL A 51 7.93 15.38 16.03
CA VAL A 51 6.68 15.97 15.55
C VAL A 51 6.81 17.48 15.45
N VAL A 52 6.65 18.02 14.24
CA VAL A 52 6.70 19.45 13.94
C VAL A 52 5.29 19.98 13.73
N LEU A 53 4.89 20.99 14.50
CA LEU A 53 3.61 21.67 14.33
C LEU A 53 3.80 22.90 13.43
N VAL A 54 3.05 22.99 12.33
CA VAL A 54 3.31 23.96 11.26
C VAL A 54 2.09 24.81 10.96
N GLU A 55 2.18 26.12 11.13
CA GLU A 55 1.20 27.09 10.64
C GLU A 55 1.77 27.93 9.50
N PHE A 56 0.88 28.54 8.72
CA PHE A 56 1.26 29.17 7.46
C PHE A 56 1.40 30.69 7.57
N GLY A 57 2.19 31.24 6.66
CA GLY A 57 2.31 32.66 6.40
C GLY A 57 1.30 33.12 5.35
N ASP A 58 1.37 34.40 5.01
CA ASP A 58 0.46 35.01 4.02
C ASP A 58 1.22 35.45 2.76
N GLU A 59 2.51 35.16 2.65
CA GLU A 59 3.24 35.49 1.44
C GLU A 59 2.85 34.54 0.30
N ARG A 60 2.68 35.07 -0.92
CA ARG A 60 2.38 34.26 -2.10
C ARG A 60 3.66 33.89 -2.81
N HIS A 61 3.84 32.61 -3.10
CA HIS A 61 4.91 32.21 -4.00
C HIS A 61 4.53 32.54 -5.46
N PRO A 62 5.44 33.12 -6.28
CA PRO A 62 5.12 33.51 -7.65
C PRO A 62 4.55 32.38 -8.53
N ASP A 63 4.98 31.14 -8.31
CA ASP A 63 4.52 29.97 -9.07
C ASP A 63 3.13 29.46 -8.62
N PHE A 64 2.64 29.91 -7.45
CA PHE A 64 1.38 29.50 -6.85
C PHE A 64 0.45 30.71 -6.64
N PRO A 65 0.01 31.38 -7.71
CA PRO A 65 -0.85 32.56 -7.59
C PRO A 65 -2.27 32.19 -7.12
N ASP A 66 -2.98 33.20 -6.63
CA ASP A 66 -4.32 33.09 -6.06
C ASP A 66 -5.39 32.80 -7.14
N ARG A 67 -5.48 31.54 -7.57
CA ARG A 67 -6.47 31.05 -8.53
C ARG A 67 -6.82 29.60 -8.26
N ASP A 68 -8.06 29.26 -8.60
CA ASP A 68 -8.50 27.89 -8.78
C ASP A 68 -7.88 27.32 -10.08
N THR A 69 -7.22 26.19 -9.97
CA THR A 69 -6.47 25.53 -11.03
C THR A 69 -7.19 24.31 -11.60
N HIS A 70 -8.23 23.79 -10.92
CA HIS A 70 -8.95 22.60 -11.36
C HIS A 70 -10.47 22.69 -11.19
N ARG A 71 -11.21 22.63 -12.30
CA ARG A 71 -12.69 22.71 -12.31
C ARG A 71 -13.41 21.61 -11.53
N GLY A 72 -12.77 20.46 -11.32
CA GLY A 72 -13.37 19.29 -10.65
C GLY A 72 -13.11 19.23 -9.14
N THR A 73 -12.20 20.06 -8.64
CA THR A 73 -11.83 20.12 -7.22
C THR A 73 -12.26 21.48 -6.68
N PRO A 74 -12.93 21.57 -5.52
CA PRO A 74 -13.25 22.87 -4.95
C PRO A 74 -11.99 23.72 -4.78
N GLY A 75 -11.97 24.92 -5.36
CA GLY A 75 -10.89 25.87 -5.15
C GLY A 75 -10.92 26.50 -3.75
N PRO A 76 -9.81 27.13 -3.31
CA PRO A 76 -9.77 27.90 -2.07
C PRO A 76 -10.76 29.08 -2.09
N VAL A 77 -11.47 29.30 -0.99
CA VAL A 77 -12.32 30.51 -0.80
C VAL A 77 -11.54 31.67 -0.15
N THR A 78 -10.33 31.38 0.35
CA THR A 78 -9.35 32.34 0.83
C THR A 78 -7.95 31.83 0.56
N PHE A 79 -7.01 32.74 0.36
CA PHE A 79 -5.63 32.43 0.04
C PHE A 79 -4.67 32.71 1.20
N ASP A 80 -5.15 33.25 2.31
CA ASP A 80 -4.33 33.52 3.50
C ASP A 80 -4.00 32.22 4.23
N GLY A 81 -2.77 32.09 4.71
CA GLY A 81 -2.29 30.84 5.30
C GLY A 81 -3.12 30.42 6.51
N PRO A 82 -3.48 29.13 6.65
CA PRO A 82 -4.13 28.64 7.85
C PRO A 82 -3.27 28.95 9.08
N ARG A 83 -3.90 29.57 10.07
CA ARG A 83 -3.36 29.70 11.43
C ARG A 83 -4.01 28.61 12.26
N HIS A 84 -3.27 28.02 13.20
CA HIS A 84 -3.86 27.04 14.10
C HIS A 84 -5.03 27.66 14.91
N ASN A 85 -5.96 26.82 15.38
CA ASN A 85 -7.19 27.19 16.06
C ASN A 85 -8.15 28.03 15.21
N ARG A 86 -8.09 27.92 13.88
CA ARG A 86 -8.99 28.64 12.96
C ARG A 86 -9.95 27.76 12.17
N ILE A 87 -9.95 26.46 12.43
CA ILE A 87 -10.97 25.55 11.91
C ILE A 87 -12.33 25.97 12.53
N PRO A 88 -13.36 26.28 11.71
CA PRO A 88 -14.66 26.68 12.22
C PRO A 88 -15.30 25.59 13.07
N SER A 89 -15.96 26.00 14.16
CA SER A 89 -16.75 25.07 14.97
C SER A 89 -17.94 24.55 14.15
N PRO A 90 -18.12 23.23 14.02
CA PRO A 90 -19.20 22.67 13.22
C PRO A 90 -20.57 22.88 13.89
N ASP A 91 -21.61 23.11 13.10
CA ASP A 91 -22.99 23.07 13.62
C ASP A 91 -23.35 21.61 13.95
N ARG A 92 -23.28 21.26 15.24
CA ARG A 92 -23.59 19.89 15.73
C ARG A 92 -25.03 19.44 15.47
N ARG A 93 -25.91 20.29 14.95
CA ARG A 93 -27.23 19.90 14.44
C ARG A 93 -27.18 19.40 12.98
N ARG A 94 -26.08 19.60 12.27
CA ARG A 94 -25.90 19.22 10.86
C ARG A 94 -24.66 18.37 10.61
N ASP A 95 -23.65 18.51 11.47
CA ASP A 95 -22.36 17.86 11.34
C ASP A 95 -21.99 17.15 12.65
N ASN A 96 -21.93 15.82 12.58
CA ASN A 96 -21.43 14.96 13.67
C ASN A 96 -20.16 14.20 13.26
N THR A 97 -19.51 14.60 12.18
CA THR A 97 -18.33 13.94 11.61
C THR A 97 -17.07 14.74 11.85
N THR A 98 -17.11 16.07 11.75
CA THR A 98 -15.94 16.92 11.93
C THR A 98 -15.38 16.84 13.35
N ILE A 99 -14.11 16.43 13.45
CA ILE A 99 -13.32 16.55 14.69
C ILE A 99 -13.07 18.04 14.93
N TRP A 100 -13.45 18.53 16.10
CA TRP A 100 -13.25 19.93 16.47
C TRP A 100 -13.11 20.09 17.98
N GLN A 101 -12.13 20.89 18.38
CA GLN A 101 -11.97 21.38 19.75
C GLN A 101 -11.51 22.85 19.71
N PRO A 102 -11.69 23.62 20.79
CA PRO A 102 -11.37 25.05 20.78
C PRO A 102 -9.88 25.38 20.76
N ASP A 103 -9.01 24.43 21.16
CA ASP A 103 -7.58 24.64 21.24
C ASP A 103 -6.77 23.37 20.90
N TYR A 104 -6.03 23.43 19.80
CA TYR A 104 -5.04 22.48 19.30
C TYR A 104 -3.63 22.94 19.68
N SER A 105 -3.39 23.02 21.00
CA SER A 105 -2.10 23.44 21.56
C SER A 105 -1.01 22.36 21.39
N PRO A 106 0.27 22.72 21.52
CA PRO A 106 1.34 21.73 21.57
C PRO A 106 1.14 20.65 22.63
N ASP A 107 0.53 21.00 23.78
CA ASP A 107 0.20 20.02 24.82
C ASP A 107 -0.86 19.02 24.39
N HIS A 108 -1.85 19.43 23.58
CA HIS A 108 -2.80 18.49 22.98
C HIS A 108 -2.08 17.41 22.18
N TYR A 109 -1.15 17.78 21.30
CA TYR A 109 -0.40 16.81 20.50
C TYR A 109 0.58 15.99 21.33
N ARG A 110 1.19 16.55 22.39
CA ARG A 110 1.98 15.74 23.35
C ARG A 110 1.13 14.63 23.97
N GLN A 111 -0.14 14.91 24.30
CA GLN A 111 -1.06 13.88 24.78
C GLN A 111 -1.49 12.91 23.68
N LEU A 112 -1.75 13.40 22.46
CA LEU A 112 -2.15 12.56 21.33
C LEU A 112 -1.06 11.57 20.92
N TYR A 113 0.21 11.98 20.94
CA TYR A 113 1.34 11.13 20.57
C TYR A 113 1.82 10.25 21.71
N PHE A 114 2.07 10.84 22.89
CA PHE A 114 2.84 10.20 23.96
C PHE A 114 2.12 10.16 25.31
N GLY A 115 0.89 10.67 25.37
CA GLY A 115 0.09 10.72 26.59
C GLY A 115 -0.27 9.33 27.13
N PRO A 116 -0.59 9.23 28.44
CA PRO A 116 -0.96 7.97 29.07
C PRO A 116 -2.39 7.49 28.73
N GLY A 117 -3.18 8.32 28.04
CA GLY A 117 -4.51 7.96 27.52
C GLY A 117 -4.41 7.17 26.20
N GLU A 118 -5.50 7.15 25.43
CA GLU A 118 -5.43 6.68 24.03
C GLU A 118 -4.60 7.68 23.22
N SER A 119 -3.41 7.23 22.85
CA SER A 119 -2.38 7.99 22.16
C SER A 119 -1.71 7.09 21.12
N LEU A 120 -0.89 7.66 20.25
CA LEU A 120 -0.12 6.90 19.26
C LEU A 120 0.72 5.83 19.97
N ARG A 121 1.41 6.22 21.04
CA ARG A 121 2.17 5.32 21.91
C ARG A 121 1.33 4.15 22.42
N THR A 122 0.22 4.43 23.12
CA THR A 122 -0.57 3.35 23.74
C THR A 122 -1.31 2.49 22.72
N TYR A 123 -1.61 3.04 21.54
CA TYR A 123 -2.12 2.28 20.41
C TYR A 123 -1.11 1.23 19.96
N PHE A 124 0.13 1.62 19.66
CA PHE A 124 1.17 0.70 19.18
C PHE A 124 1.69 -0.25 20.26
N GLU A 125 1.69 0.15 21.54
CA GLU A 125 1.89 -0.78 22.67
C GLU A 125 0.80 -1.85 22.69
N ALA A 126 -0.47 -1.49 22.46
CA ALA A 126 -1.55 -2.47 22.38
C ALA A 126 -1.42 -3.40 21.16
N GLN A 127 -1.14 -2.84 19.97
CA GLN A 127 -1.02 -3.62 18.73
C GLN A 127 0.11 -4.64 18.77
N SER A 128 1.24 -4.28 19.39
CA SER A 128 2.42 -5.12 19.52
C SER A 128 2.40 -6.04 20.75
N SER A 129 1.36 -5.95 21.60
CA SER A 129 1.32 -6.62 22.91
C SER A 129 2.49 -6.23 23.83
N GLY A 130 2.88 -4.96 23.79
CA GLY A 130 3.91 -4.35 24.64
C GLY A 130 5.34 -4.49 24.11
N ARG A 131 5.54 -5.06 22.93
CA ARG A 131 6.87 -5.22 22.31
C ARG A 131 7.41 -3.92 21.71
N TYR A 132 6.52 -3.05 21.27
CA TYR A 132 6.87 -1.82 20.58
C TYR A 132 6.20 -0.61 21.24
N SER A 133 6.95 0.47 21.41
CA SER A 133 6.46 1.71 22.02
C SER A 133 7.06 2.92 21.32
N LEU A 134 6.57 4.10 21.66
CA LEU A 134 6.95 5.37 21.08
C LEU A 134 7.25 6.40 22.15
N THR A 135 8.28 7.20 21.90
CA THR A 135 8.59 8.41 22.64
C THR A 135 9.02 9.51 21.67
N GLY A 136 9.31 10.70 22.14
CA GLY A 136 9.83 11.76 21.28
C GLY A 136 9.42 13.15 21.73
N GLN A 137 9.34 14.05 20.74
CA GLN A 137 9.13 15.47 20.96
C GLN A 137 8.04 16.00 20.03
N VAL A 138 7.24 16.91 20.58
CA VAL A 138 6.35 17.79 19.83
C VAL A 138 6.87 19.21 19.96
N THR A 139 7.17 19.86 18.85
CA THR A 139 7.61 21.26 18.81
C THR A 139 6.49 22.22 19.24
N ASP A 140 6.85 23.49 19.47
CA ASP A 140 5.83 24.55 19.40
C ASP A 140 5.44 24.77 17.92
N TRP A 141 4.32 25.46 17.67
CA TRP A 141 3.91 25.86 16.33
C TRP A 141 4.97 26.76 15.68
N VAL A 142 5.49 26.34 14.52
CA VAL A 142 6.37 27.14 13.67
C VAL A 142 5.56 27.79 12.56
N ARG A 143 5.93 29.00 12.17
CA ARG A 143 5.25 29.73 11.10
C ARG A 143 6.10 29.80 9.85
N VAL A 144 5.75 29.02 8.82
CA VAL A 144 6.43 29.10 7.52
C VAL A 144 6.07 30.40 6.78
N ARG A 145 6.90 30.79 5.81
CA ARG A 145 6.80 32.08 5.12
C ARG A 145 5.56 32.19 4.23
N TYR A 146 5.30 31.16 3.43
CA TYR A 146 4.28 31.21 2.39
C TYR A 146 2.91 30.70 2.88
N ASN A 147 1.89 30.98 2.09
CA ASN A 147 0.55 30.42 2.27
C ASN A 147 0.49 28.94 1.84
N GLN A 148 -0.63 28.27 2.17
CA GLN A 148 -0.81 26.84 1.93
C GLN A 148 -0.68 26.45 0.46
N ALA A 149 -1.06 27.33 -0.48
CA ALA A 149 -0.93 27.11 -1.92
C ALA A 149 0.48 26.65 -2.35
N ARG A 150 1.55 27.21 -1.77
CA ARG A 150 2.93 26.79 -2.08
C ARG A 150 3.16 25.31 -1.77
N TYR A 151 2.53 24.83 -0.71
CA TYR A 151 2.88 23.56 -0.07
C TYR A 151 1.87 22.45 -0.37
N GLY A 152 0.60 22.79 -0.55
CA GLY A 152 -0.50 21.84 -0.63
C GLY A 152 -1.25 21.81 -1.96
N ARG A 153 -1.08 22.81 -2.84
CA ARG A 153 -1.84 22.85 -4.10
C ARG A 153 -1.64 21.57 -4.92
N SER A 154 -2.74 20.93 -5.28
CA SER A 154 -2.76 19.64 -5.99
C SER A 154 -4.00 19.49 -6.89
N ASN A 155 -4.24 18.29 -7.44
CA ASN A 155 -5.37 17.95 -8.31
C ASN A 155 -5.50 18.77 -9.60
N GLY A 156 -4.41 19.36 -10.07
CA GLY A 156 -4.39 20.30 -11.19
C GLY A 156 -2.97 20.72 -11.51
N ALA A 157 -2.63 21.97 -11.19
CA ALA A 157 -1.25 22.44 -11.21
C ALA A 157 -0.76 22.59 -9.76
N PRO A 158 0.42 22.08 -9.39
CA PRO A 158 1.52 21.67 -10.28
C PRO A 158 1.42 20.23 -10.78
N CYS A 159 0.64 19.37 -10.13
CA CYS A 159 0.43 17.98 -10.54
C CYS A 159 -1.04 17.58 -10.45
N ARG A 160 -1.43 16.54 -11.20
CA ARG A 160 -2.82 16.02 -11.25
C ARG A 160 -3.20 15.14 -10.08
N ARG A 161 -2.23 14.61 -9.35
CA ARG A 161 -2.45 13.76 -8.16
C ARG A 161 -2.85 14.63 -6.97
N SER A 162 -3.31 13.99 -5.89
CA SER A 162 -3.64 14.68 -4.63
C SER A 162 -2.40 15.00 -3.78
N VAL A 163 -1.28 14.31 -4.04
CA VAL A 163 0.02 14.54 -3.41
C VAL A 163 1.01 14.90 -4.52
N CYS A 164 1.71 16.03 -4.36
CA CYS A 164 2.68 16.56 -5.33
C CYS A 164 4.00 16.91 -4.62
N ALA A 165 5.12 17.03 -5.36
CA ALA A 165 6.44 17.32 -4.78
C ALA A 165 6.54 18.71 -4.10
N ASN A 166 5.59 19.63 -4.32
CA ASN A 166 5.59 20.93 -3.65
C ASN A 166 5.42 20.82 -2.12
N THR A 167 4.89 19.72 -1.60
CA THR A 167 4.83 19.48 -0.14
C THR A 167 6.21 19.26 0.48
N TRP A 168 7.23 18.83 -0.28
CA TRP A 168 8.60 18.69 0.24
C TRP A 168 9.20 20.02 0.68
N GLU A 169 8.72 21.12 0.10
CA GLU A 169 9.09 22.47 0.48
C GLU A 169 8.54 22.84 1.86
N LEU A 170 7.41 22.23 2.30
CA LEU A 170 6.88 22.40 3.66
C LEU A 170 7.80 21.72 4.67
N VAL A 171 8.29 20.52 4.36
CA VAL A 171 9.22 19.77 5.22
C VAL A 171 10.48 20.61 5.45
N ARG A 172 11.10 21.09 4.37
CA ARG A 172 12.27 21.99 4.46
C ARG A 172 11.96 23.26 5.24
N ASP A 173 10.97 24.03 4.80
CA ASP A 173 10.70 25.36 5.37
C ASP A 173 10.27 25.27 6.85
N ALA A 174 9.55 24.23 7.24
CA ALA A 174 9.16 24.02 8.64
C ALA A 174 10.37 23.69 9.54
N LEU A 175 11.27 22.82 9.06
CA LEU A 175 12.48 22.45 9.80
C LEU A 175 13.46 23.62 9.90
N ASP A 176 13.67 24.36 8.81
CA ASP A 176 14.47 25.59 8.80
C ASP A 176 13.88 26.64 9.74
N GLN A 177 12.56 26.81 9.71
CA GLN A 177 11.89 27.73 10.63
C GLN A 177 12.04 27.30 12.09
N TRP A 178 11.93 26.00 12.38
CA TRP A 178 12.15 25.47 13.72
C TRP A 178 13.58 25.74 14.22
N VAL A 179 14.60 25.51 13.37
CA VAL A 179 16.01 25.83 13.71
C VAL A 179 16.17 27.32 13.97
N ALA A 180 15.63 28.19 13.10
CA ALA A 180 15.68 29.63 13.30
C ALA A 180 14.99 30.07 14.61
N ASP A 181 13.90 29.41 15.00
CA ASP A 181 13.25 29.60 16.30
C ASP A 181 14.13 29.16 17.48
N GLN A 182 14.85 28.05 17.34
CA GLN A 182 15.81 27.60 18.35
C GLN A 182 16.98 28.60 18.50
N HIS A 183 17.50 29.15 17.39
CA HIS A 183 18.53 30.19 17.42
C HIS A 183 18.04 31.46 18.12
N ARG A 184 16.79 31.89 17.87
CA ARG A 184 16.18 33.01 18.59
C ARG A 184 16.06 32.77 20.09
N ARG A 185 15.96 31.50 20.51
CA ARG A 185 15.99 31.07 21.92
C ARG A 185 17.42 30.92 22.47
N GLY A 186 18.44 31.25 21.68
CA GLY A 186 19.84 31.23 22.07
C GLY A 186 20.53 29.86 21.94
N ARG A 187 19.88 28.88 21.28
CA ARG A 187 20.51 27.58 21.02
C ARG A 187 21.48 27.67 19.83
N THR A 188 22.58 26.92 19.89
CA THR A 188 23.52 26.76 18.78
C THR A 188 23.19 25.52 17.94
N ASP A 189 23.68 25.44 16.70
CA ASP A 189 23.51 24.24 15.86
C ASP A 189 24.05 22.98 16.51
N ALA A 190 25.16 23.07 17.24
CA ALA A 190 25.71 21.95 18.00
C ALA A 190 24.75 21.45 19.10
N GLN A 191 24.02 22.34 19.76
CA GLN A 191 23.02 21.95 20.77
C GLN A 191 21.75 21.40 20.15
N ILE A 192 21.37 21.87 18.95
CA ILE A 192 20.22 21.34 18.21
C ILE A 192 20.56 19.95 17.70
N ARG A 193 21.74 19.80 17.08
CA ARG A 193 22.30 18.53 16.62
C ARG A 193 22.37 17.49 17.74
N ALA A 194 22.88 17.85 18.90
CA ALA A 194 22.98 16.93 20.04
C ALA A 194 21.62 16.38 20.52
N ASP A 195 20.54 17.16 20.39
CA ASP A 195 19.18 16.67 20.68
C ASP A 195 18.68 15.73 19.58
N LEU A 196 18.93 16.09 18.32
CA LEU A 196 18.48 15.36 17.15
C LEU A 196 19.24 14.04 16.92
N ASP A 197 20.49 13.92 17.37
CA ASP A 197 21.27 12.66 17.35
C ASP A 197 20.55 11.51 18.07
N ALA A 198 19.59 11.81 18.95
CA ALA A 198 18.78 10.77 19.60
C ALA A 198 17.72 10.15 18.68
N TYR A 199 17.39 10.80 17.56
CA TYR A 199 16.37 10.42 16.59
C TYR A 199 16.95 9.86 15.27
N ASP A 200 18.25 9.65 15.20
CA ASP A 200 18.95 8.98 14.10
C ASP A 200 19.57 7.70 14.70
N ARG A 201 18.83 6.59 14.56
CA ARG A 201 19.12 5.28 15.17
C ARG A 201 18.77 4.12 14.23
N TRP A 202 18.06 4.39 13.15
CA TRP A 202 17.53 3.37 12.26
C TRP A 202 17.91 3.70 10.82
N ASP A 203 18.86 2.94 10.29
CA ASP A 203 19.13 2.86 8.87
C ASP A 203 18.01 2.06 8.20
N ARG A 204 17.02 2.79 7.69
CA ARG A 204 15.84 2.20 7.06
C ARG A 204 16.18 1.37 5.82
N TYR A 205 17.25 1.73 5.12
CA TYR A 205 17.56 1.23 3.79
C TYR A 205 18.84 0.37 3.74
N ASP A 206 19.51 0.15 4.88
CA ASP A 206 20.76 -0.61 4.98
C ASP A 206 21.76 -0.08 3.96
N HIS A 207 22.05 1.22 4.05
CA HIS A 207 22.70 2.01 3.00
C HIS A 207 24.14 1.54 2.72
N ASP A 208 24.81 0.97 3.72
CA ASP A 208 26.16 0.44 3.59
C ASP A 208 26.21 -1.08 3.31
N HIS A 209 25.04 -1.71 3.31
CA HIS A 209 24.80 -3.13 3.00
C HIS A 209 25.52 -4.10 3.92
N ASP A 210 25.67 -3.75 5.19
CA ASP A 210 26.26 -4.62 6.20
C ASP A 210 25.22 -5.52 6.91
N GLY A 211 23.93 -5.22 6.73
CA GLY A 211 22.79 -5.95 7.27
C GLY A 211 22.38 -5.57 8.69
N ASP A 212 23.00 -4.55 9.29
CA ASP A 212 22.61 -3.92 10.55
C ASP A 212 21.81 -2.65 10.29
N VAL A 213 20.49 -2.75 10.47
CA VAL A 213 19.59 -1.59 10.33
C VAL A 213 19.49 -0.78 11.62
N ASP A 214 19.97 -1.26 12.76
CA ASP A 214 19.83 -0.56 14.05
C ASP A 214 21.04 0.36 14.34
N GLU A 215 21.45 1.11 13.32
CA GLU A 215 22.53 2.09 13.37
C GLU A 215 22.14 3.43 12.71
N PRO A 216 22.87 4.55 12.97
CA PRO A 216 22.54 5.84 12.39
C PRO A 216 23.00 5.96 10.94
N ASP A 217 22.17 6.59 10.10
CA ASP A 217 22.42 6.78 8.66
C ASP A 217 22.53 8.28 8.27
N GLY A 218 22.41 9.17 9.25
CA GLY A 218 22.44 10.63 9.08
C GLY A 218 21.07 11.27 8.84
N TYR A 219 20.00 10.46 8.80
CA TYR A 219 18.62 10.89 8.69
C TYR A 219 17.87 10.73 10.02
N VAL A 220 16.92 11.61 10.29
CA VAL A 220 16.01 11.45 11.43
C VAL A 220 14.98 10.36 11.10
N ASP A 221 14.92 9.30 11.92
CA ASP A 221 14.19 8.05 11.70
C ASP A 221 12.69 8.27 11.39
N HIS A 222 12.04 9.13 12.19
CA HIS A 222 10.59 9.32 12.19
C HIS A 222 10.22 10.79 12.34
N VAL A 223 9.82 11.44 11.23
CA VAL A 223 9.37 12.84 11.22
C VAL A 223 7.88 12.93 10.85
N GLN A 224 7.11 13.66 11.65
CA GLN A 224 5.70 13.94 11.36
C GLN A 224 5.41 15.43 11.40
N LEU A 225 4.62 15.91 10.45
CA LEU A 225 4.16 17.28 10.36
C LEU A 225 2.67 17.37 10.63
N ILE A 226 2.28 18.09 11.68
CA ILE A 226 0.89 18.51 11.85
C ILE A 226 0.73 19.91 11.28
N HIS A 227 -0.01 20.06 10.18
CA HIS A 227 -0.23 21.36 9.56
C HIS A 227 -1.53 22.01 10.03
N ALA A 228 -1.54 23.34 10.16
CA ALA A 228 -2.76 24.11 10.45
C ALA A 228 -3.82 23.93 9.33
N GLY A 229 -5.10 23.96 9.69
CA GLY A 229 -6.20 23.72 8.74
C GLY A 229 -6.67 22.26 8.66
N ALA A 230 -7.73 22.01 7.89
CA ALA A 230 -8.30 20.68 7.74
C ALA A 230 -7.68 19.93 6.54
N ASP A 231 -7.98 18.64 6.44
CA ASP A 231 -7.46 17.74 5.42
C ASP A 231 -8.12 17.99 4.05
N GLN A 232 -7.34 17.92 2.97
CA GLN A 232 -7.91 17.82 1.63
C GLN A 232 -8.73 16.54 1.46
N ALA A 233 -8.34 15.43 2.09
CA ALA A 233 -9.05 14.16 2.04
C ALA A 233 -10.45 14.23 2.70
N ASP A 234 -10.70 15.25 3.53
CA ASP A 234 -11.99 15.57 4.12
C ASP A 234 -12.75 16.67 3.35
N GLN A 235 -12.26 17.01 2.15
CA GLN A 235 -12.81 18.06 1.31
C GLN A 235 -12.84 19.43 2.02
N ASP A 236 -11.70 19.88 2.57
CA ASP A 236 -11.59 21.17 3.28
C ASP A 236 -12.35 22.27 2.51
N PRO A 237 -13.45 22.83 3.08
CA PRO A 237 -14.32 23.75 2.37
C PRO A 237 -13.74 25.17 2.25
N ARG A 238 -12.62 25.45 2.90
CA ARG A 238 -11.97 26.76 2.96
C ARG A 238 -10.76 26.85 2.05
N TYR A 239 -9.91 25.84 2.08
CA TYR A 239 -8.67 25.80 1.32
C TYR A 239 -8.75 24.90 0.09
N GLY A 240 -9.69 23.96 0.05
CA GLY A 240 -9.99 23.20 -1.18
C GLY A 240 -8.74 22.53 -1.76
N GLU A 241 -8.47 22.76 -3.05
CA GLU A 241 -7.27 22.23 -3.72
C GLU A 241 -5.94 22.71 -3.13
N ASP A 242 -5.91 23.81 -2.35
CA ASP A 242 -4.71 24.29 -1.64
C ASP A 242 -4.50 23.58 -0.29
N ALA A 243 -5.50 22.86 0.23
CA ALA A 243 -5.35 22.05 1.43
C ALA A 243 -4.40 20.87 1.16
N ILE A 244 -3.65 20.47 2.19
CA ILE A 244 -2.74 19.32 2.07
C ILE A 244 -3.55 18.05 2.32
N TRP A 245 -3.37 17.06 1.44
CA TRP A 245 -3.88 15.71 1.63
C TRP A 245 -2.96 14.96 2.60
N SER A 246 -3.47 14.33 3.67
CA SER A 246 -2.63 13.55 4.59
C SER A 246 -1.91 12.39 3.89
N HIS A 247 -0.60 12.27 4.08
CA HIS A 247 0.19 11.20 3.45
C HIS A 247 1.53 10.94 4.13
N ARG A 248 2.16 9.83 3.74
CA ARG A 248 3.58 9.50 3.96
C ARG A 248 4.34 9.59 2.64
N TRP A 249 5.52 10.22 2.64
CA TRP A 249 6.39 10.29 1.45
C TRP A 249 7.88 10.41 1.81
N LYS A 250 8.76 10.28 0.81
CA LYS A 250 10.20 10.55 0.90
C LYS A 250 10.52 11.86 0.17
N ALA A 251 10.82 12.93 0.91
CA ALA A 251 11.12 14.25 0.35
C ALA A 251 12.38 14.23 -0.53
N TYR A 252 12.34 14.92 -1.67
CA TYR A 252 13.47 15.10 -2.60
C TYR A 252 14.14 13.79 -3.05
N MET A 253 13.37 12.72 -3.25
CA MET A 253 13.87 11.44 -3.78
C MET A 253 14.53 11.57 -5.17
N ASN A 254 14.18 12.59 -5.96
CA ASN A 254 14.88 12.92 -7.21
C ASN A 254 16.35 13.39 -7.02
N GLN A 255 16.78 13.59 -5.77
CA GLN A 255 18.15 13.98 -5.43
C GLN A 255 18.96 12.83 -4.83
N GLU A 256 18.48 11.58 -4.94
CA GLU A 256 19.29 10.38 -4.67
C GLU A 256 20.61 10.44 -5.45
N ASP A 257 21.70 9.96 -4.83
CA ASP A 257 23.11 10.09 -5.24
C ASP A 257 23.67 11.52 -5.35
N LYS A 258 22.82 12.56 -5.23
CA LYS A 258 23.18 13.97 -5.44
C LYS A 258 23.26 14.74 -4.13
N ALA A 259 22.27 14.58 -3.24
CA ALA A 259 22.14 15.27 -1.96
C ALA A 259 21.85 14.29 -0.81
N GLY A 260 22.12 14.74 0.43
CA GLY A 260 22.00 13.94 1.65
C GLY A 260 23.22 14.10 2.58
N PRO A 261 23.26 13.37 3.71
CA PRO A 261 24.46 13.17 4.51
C PRO A 261 25.69 12.83 3.66
N ALA A 262 26.89 13.20 4.15
CA ALA A 262 28.11 13.07 3.37
C ALA A 262 28.46 11.62 2.96
N HIS A 263 28.01 10.64 3.74
CA HIS A 263 28.26 9.21 3.55
C HIS A 263 27.03 8.44 3.05
N ASN A 264 25.85 9.04 3.08
CA ASN A 264 24.58 8.44 2.67
C ASN A 264 23.78 9.48 1.88
N LYS A 265 23.83 9.46 0.55
CA LYS A 265 23.20 10.48 -0.30
C LYS A 265 21.88 9.99 -0.86
N ASP A 266 20.87 9.97 -0.01
CA ASP A 266 19.57 9.39 -0.32
C ASP A 266 18.47 10.44 -0.60
N GLY A 267 18.87 11.68 -0.93
CA GLY A 267 17.97 12.81 -1.09
C GLY A 267 17.58 13.44 0.26
N GLY A 268 16.36 13.97 0.36
CA GLY A 268 15.87 14.67 1.54
C GLY A 268 16.29 16.13 1.65
N THR A 269 16.11 16.71 2.83
CA THR A 269 16.53 18.07 3.18
C THR A 269 17.29 18.09 4.50
N GLN A 270 18.33 18.93 4.57
CA GLN A 270 19.07 19.15 5.80
C GLN A 270 18.20 19.92 6.80
N ILE A 271 18.36 19.63 8.10
CA ILE A 271 17.70 20.38 9.18
C ILE A 271 18.58 21.60 9.51
N GLY A 272 18.29 22.75 8.88
CA GLY A 272 19.15 23.93 8.96
C GLY A 272 20.61 23.58 8.63
N GLU A 273 21.55 23.98 9.49
CA GLU A 273 22.99 23.68 9.34
C GLU A 273 23.49 22.59 10.32
N THR A 274 22.58 21.78 10.88
CA THR A 274 22.92 20.80 11.95
C THR A 274 23.72 19.58 11.45
N GLY A 275 23.68 19.31 10.14
CA GLY A 275 24.32 18.12 9.55
C GLY A 275 23.48 16.84 9.61
N LEU A 276 22.26 16.89 10.15
CA LEU A 276 21.26 15.82 10.03
C LEU A 276 20.23 16.16 8.96
N TRP A 277 19.63 15.13 8.40
CA TRP A 277 18.70 15.25 7.27
C TRP A 277 17.34 14.61 7.59
N VAL A 278 16.34 14.97 6.79
CA VAL A 278 15.02 14.34 6.78
C VAL A 278 14.71 13.95 5.34
N ALA A 279 14.46 12.66 5.11
CA ALA A 279 13.98 12.14 3.85
C ALA A 279 12.53 11.69 4.01
N ASP A 280 12.31 10.66 4.83
CA ASP A 280 10.98 10.14 5.13
C ASP A 280 10.20 11.08 6.07
N TYR A 281 8.95 11.38 5.70
CA TYR A 281 8.05 12.16 6.52
C TYR A 281 6.61 11.68 6.38
N THR A 282 5.80 12.06 7.35
CA THR A 282 4.34 12.00 7.24
C THR A 282 3.74 13.38 7.51
N THR A 283 2.57 13.68 6.96
CA THR A 283 1.85 14.92 7.24
C THR A 283 0.36 14.68 7.47
N GLN A 284 -0.20 15.38 8.46
CA GLN A 284 -1.60 15.27 8.89
C GLN A 284 -2.16 16.66 9.25
N PRO A 285 -3.50 16.86 9.20
CA PRO A 285 -4.13 18.14 9.53
C PRO A 285 -4.20 18.41 11.03
N GLU A 286 -4.47 19.66 11.39
CA GLU A 286 -4.64 20.14 12.76
C GLU A 286 -5.77 19.42 13.51
N ASN A 287 -6.89 19.16 12.83
CA ASN A 287 -7.98 18.37 13.40
C ASN A 287 -7.84 16.86 13.18
N GLY A 288 -6.65 16.38 12.82
CA GLY A 288 -6.31 14.96 12.69
C GLY A 288 -6.46 14.24 14.03
N GLY A 289 -7.40 13.31 14.11
CA GLY A 289 -7.57 12.44 15.28
C GLY A 289 -6.51 11.34 15.34
N LEU A 290 -6.57 10.53 16.40
CA LEU A 290 -5.67 9.37 16.58
C LEU A 290 -5.68 8.42 15.37
N SER A 291 -6.81 8.32 14.65
CA SER A 291 -6.92 7.45 13.47
C SER A 291 -5.93 7.77 12.37
N VAL A 292 -5.90 9.01 11.89
CA VAL A 292 -5.03 9.47 10.81
C VAL A 292 -3.58 9.42 11.25
N VAL A 293 -3.26 9.92 12.45
CA VAL A 293 -1.88 9.88 12.98
C VAL A 293 -1.34 8.45 13.06
N ALA A 294 -2.16 7.49 13.51
CA ALA A 294 -1.74 6.09 13.57
C ALA A 294 -1.70 5.38 12.21
N HIS A 295 -2.58 5.75 11.28
CA HIS A 295 -2.57 5.26 9.90
C HIS A 295 -1.27 5.69 9.19
N GLU A 296 -0.94 6.96 9.24
CA GLU A 296 0.29 7.47 8.62
C GLU A 296 1.55 6.90 9.29
N TYR A 297 1.54 6.73 10.61
CA TYR A 297 2.67 6.07 11.29
C TYR A 297 2.79 4.59 10.91
N ALA A 298 1.70 3.90 10.61
CA ALA A 298 1.76 2.52 10.15
C ALA A 298 2.43 2.41 8.77
N HIS A 299 2.27 3.40 7.88
CA HIS A 299 3.07 3.49 6.64
C HIS A 299 4.55 3.67 6.94
N ASP A 300 4.88 4.46 7.95
CA ASP A 300 6.26 4.66 8.37
C ASP A 300 6.91 3.33 8.81
N LEU A 301 6.15 2.45 9.48
CA LEU A 301 6.58 1.09 9.83
C LEU A 301 6.66 0.13 8.63
N GLY A 302 6.06 0.48 7.49
CA GLY A 302 6.09 -0.31 6.26
C GLY A 302 4.81 -1.01 5.86
N LEU A 303 3.70 -0.67 6.50
CA LEU A 303 2.41 -1.20 6.08
C LEU A 303 1.89 -0.42 4.88
N PRO A 304 1.48 -1.08 3.79
CA PRO A 304 0.85 -0.41 2.66
C PRO A 304 -0.62 -0.11 2.93
N ASP A 305 -1.20 0.80 2.14
CA ASP A 305 -2.65 1.01 2.10
C ASP A 305 -3.39 -0.26 1.72
N ALA A 306 -4.43 -0.57 2.47
CA ALA A 306 -5.30 -1.73 2.26
C ALA A 306 -6.64 -1.36 1.60
N TYR A 307 -6.89 -0.08 1.31
CA TYR A 307 -8.01 0.37 0.47
C TYR A 307 -7.69 0.34 -1.03
N ASP A 308 -8.68 0.66 -1.86
CA ASP A 308 -8.54 0.78 -3.31
C ASP A 308 -8.01 2.19 -3.66
N LEU A 309 -6.80 2.25 -4.20
CA LEU A 309 -6.08 3.51 -4.47
C LEU A 309 -6.65 4.26 -5.69
N ASP A 310 -7.45 3.60 -6.53
CA ASP A 310 -8.04 4.17 -7.75
C ASP A 310 -9.44 4.78 -7.52
N GLY A 311 -9.84 4.94 -6.26
CA GLY A 311 -11.12 5.56 -5.87
C GLY A 311 -12.30 4.59 -5.76
N GLY A 312 -12.02 3.28 -5.62
CA GLY A 312 -13.03 2.24 -5.35
C GLY A 312 -13.28 1.96 -3.86
N ASP A 313 -14.15 0.98 -3.58
CA ASP A 313 -14.17 0.30 -2.28
C ASP A 313 -13.25 -0.94 -2.36
N SER A 314 -12.78 -1.45 -1.24
CA SER A 314 -12.11 -2.76 -1.16
C SER A 314 -12.68 -3.56 0.00
N PRO A 315 -12.63 -4.90 -0.04
CA PRO A 315 -13.14 -5.72 1.04
C PRO A 315 -12.15 -5.77 2.21
N MET A 316 -11.89 -4.63 2.82
CA MET A 316 -11.10 -4.46 4.04
C MET A 316 -11.86 -3.53 5.00
N GLU A 317 -12.23 -2.33 4.55
CA GLU A 317 -13.06 -1.38 5.31
C GLU A 317 -12.53 -1.21 6.76
N TRP A 318 -13.40 -1.10 7.77
CA TRP A 318 -12.98 -0.94 9.16
C TRP A 318 -12.31 -2.19 9.78
N TRP A 319 -12.20 -3.31 9.06
CA TRP A 319 -11.45 -4.45 9.57
C TRP A 319 -9.95 -4.19 9.65
N SER A 320 -9.44 -3.18 8.95
CA SER A 320 -8.07 -2.70 9.12
C SER A 320 -8.05 -1.17 9.07
N PRO A 321 -7.34 -0.50 9.99
CA PRO A 321 -7.13 0.94 9.90
C PRO A 321 -6.26 1.31 8.69
N MET A 322 -5.57 0.36 8.03
CA MET A 322 -4.90 0.61 6.75
C MET A 322 -5.88 0.71 5.57
N SER A 323 -7.17 0.43 5.77
CA SER A 323 -8.20 0.63 4.76
C SER A 323 -9.15 1.76 5.16
N GLN A 324 -9.87 1.58 6.27
CA GLN A 324 -10.73 2.63 6.83
C GLN A 324 -10.41 2.81 8.31
N SER A 325 -9.64 3.85 8.63
CA SER A 325 -9.19 4.14 9.99
C SER A 325 -10.23 4.87 10.84
N ARG A 326 -11.19 5.55 10.22
CA ARG A 326 -12.02 6.54 10.92
C ARG A 326 -13.14 5.87 11.70
N LEU A 327 -12.93 5.72 13.01
CA LEU A 327 -13.96 5.34 13.98
C LEU A 327 -14.13 6.44 15.02
N SER A 328 -15.17 6.31 15.85
CA SER A 328 -15.37 7.25 16.95
C SER A 328 -16.19 6.61 18.07
N ARG A 329 -16.23 7.28 19.22
CA ARG A 329 -17.25 7.01 20.25
C ARG A 329 -18.55 7.76 19.92
N PRO A 330 -19.69 7.38 20.53
CA PRO A 330 -20.89 8.20 20.48
C PRO A 330 -20.61 9.64 20.91
N GLY A 331 -21.02 10.60 20.08
CA GLY A 331 -20.84 12.04 20.33
C GLY A 331 -19.48 12.61 19.90
N GLU A 332 -18.54 11.78 19.45
CA GLU A 332 -17.26 12.23 18.89
C GLU A 332 -17.32 12.34 17.35
N GLY A 333 -16.49 13.22 16.78
CA GLY A 333 -16.25 13.28 15.34
C GLY A 333 -15.59 12.00 14.82
N SER A 334 -15.77 11.70 13.54
CA SER A 334 -15.22 10.50 12.89
C SER A 334 -13.70 10.61 12.79
N GLY A 335 -12.98 9.61 13.31
CA GLY A 335 -11.52 9.56 13.29
C GLY A 335 -10.84 9.89 14.61
N THR A 336 -11.60 10.22 15.67
CA THR A 336 -11.03 10.33 17.04
C THR A 336 -10.55 8.99 17.57
N ARG A 337 -11.08 7.87 17.03
CA ARG A 337 -10.73 6.50 17.37
C ARG A 337 -10.45 5.69 16.10
N LEU A 338 -9.89 4.50 16.27
CA LEU A 338 -9.57 3.53 15.22
C LEU A 338 -9.72 2.11 15.74
N ALA A 339 -9.67 1.12 14.84
CA ALA A 339 -9.69 -0.31 15.15
C ALA A 339 -8.28 -0.87 15.40
N ASP A 340 -8.20 -2.11 15.89
CA ASP A 340 -6.93 -2.83 15.92
C ASP A 340 -6.45 -3.14 14.48
N LEU A 341 -5.12 -3.24 14.31
CA LEU A 341 -4.52 -3.74 13.08
C LEU A 341 -5.05 -5.15 12.76
N GLY A 342 -5.27 -5.41 11.47
CA GLY A 342 -5.64 -6.74 11.00
C GLY A 342 -4.50 -7.74 11.22
N ALA A 343 -4.84 -9.04 11.11
CA ALA A 343 -3.87 -10.10 11.35
C ALA A 343 -2.73 -10.08 10.31
N TRP A 344 -2.99 -9.68 9.07
CA TRP A 344 -1.97 -9.61 8.03
C TRP A 344 -0.96 -8.49 8.33
N GLU A 345 -1.44 -7.33 8.77
CA GLU A 345 -0.60 -6.20 9.17
C GLU A 345 0.27 -6.58 10.38
N LYS A 346 -0.31 -7.23 11.40
CA LYS A 346 0.46 -7.74 12.54
C LYS A 346 1.47 -8.79 12.12
N LEU A 347 1.14 -9.67 11.16
CA LEU A 347 2.10 -10.64 10.62
C LEU A 347 3.30 -9.94 9.98
N ARG A 348 3.06 -8.91 9.14
CA ARG A 348 4.11 -8.12 8.47
C ARG A 348 5.01 -7.37 9.44
N LEU A 349 4.50 -6.94 10.59
CA LEU A 349 5.28 -6.26 11.64
C LEU A 349 5.98 -7.22 12.62
N GLY A 350 5.81 -8.54 12.43
CA GLY A 350 6.30 -9.54 13.40
C GLY A 350 5.50 -9.56 14.71
N TRP A 351 4.33 -8.93 14.73
CA TRP A 351 3.50 -8.76 15.92
C TRP A 351 2.39 -9.81 16.09
N LEU A 352 2.23 -10.74 15.15
CA LEU A 352 1.22 -11.78 15.25
C LEU A 352 1.78 -13.08 15.85
N ASP A 353 1.09 -13.63 16.86
CA ASP A 353 1.28 -15.03 17.27
C ASP A 353 0.30 -15.94 16.50
N TYR A 354 0.82 -16.92 15.76
CA TYR A 354 0.02 -17.73 14.83
C TYR A 354 0.51 -19.18 14.70
N GLU A 355 -0.41 -20.06 14.31
CA GLU A 355 -0.11 -21.45 13.96
C GLU A 355 -0.17 -21.65 12.44
N ILE A 356 0.82 -22.34 11.88
CA ILE A 356 0.85 -22.72 10.46
C ILE A 356 0.07 -24.01 10.26
N VAL A 357 -0.86 -23.99 9.30
CA VAL A 357 -1.66 -25.15 8.92
C VAL A 357 -1.66 -25.35 7.41
N VAL A 358 -1.89 -26.58 6.99
CA VAL A 358 -2.04 -26.93 5.57
C VAL A 358 -3.45 -27.46 5.29
N PRO A 359 -3.98 -27.30 4.06
CA PRO A 359 -5.28 -27.85 3.68
C PRO A 359 -5.42 -29.32 4.05
N GLY A 360 -6.52 -29.67 4.71
CA GLY A 360 -6.80 -31.05 5.11
C GLY A 360 -5.98 -31.56 6.31
N ALA A 361 -5.32 -30.71 7.08
CA ALA A 361 -4.88 -31.06 8.42
C ALA A 361 -6.13 -31.22 9.30
N ALA A 362 -6.62 -32.45 9.51
CA ALA A 362 -7.78 -32.71 10.35
C ALA A 362 -7.45 -32.49 11.84
N ARG A 363 -7.43 -31.23 12.29
CA ARG A 363 -6.97 -30.81 13.62
C ARG A 363 -7.82 -29.67 14.17
N ARG A 364 -7.95 -29.61 15.50
CA ARG A 364 -8.57 -28.50 16.22
C ARG A 364 -7.52 -27.56 16.78
N PHE A 365 -7.84 -26.28 16.76
CA PHE A 365 -7.06 -25.20 17.33
C PHE A 365 -7.96 -24.36 18.22
N THR A 366 -7.45 -23.97 19.38
CA THR A 366 -8.03 -22.89 20.18
C THR A 366 -7.24 -21.65 19.85
N LEU A 367 -7.93 -20.59 19.43
CA LEU A 367 -7.33 -19.29 19.18
C LEU A 367 -7.74 -18.31 20.29
N GLY A 368 -6.80 -17.46 20.69
CA GLY A 368 -7.07 -16.26 21.47
C GLY A 368 -7.58 -15.11 20.61
N PRO A 369 -7.80 -13.93 21.20
CA PRO A 369 -8.23 -12.74 20.48
C PRO A 369 -7.11 -12.20 19.56
N ALA A 370 -7.47 -11.73 18.37
CA ALA A 370 -6.53 -11.12 17.43
C ALA A 370 -5.91 -9.80 17.93
N GLN A 371 -6.52 -9.19 18.95
CA GLN A 371 -6.13 -7.87 19.43
C GLN A 371 -4.81 -7.88 20.23
N TYR A 372 -4.53 -8.93 20.99
CA TYR A 372 -3.31 -9.04 21.82
C TYR A 372 -2.91 -10.50 22.02
N THR A 373 -1.63 -10.71 22.34
CA THR A 373 -1.04 -12.04 22.54
C THR A 373 -1.58 -12.68 23.82
N THR A 374 -1.89 -13.97 23.77
CA THR A 374 -2.30 -14.77 24.94
C THR A 374 -1.48 -16.07 25.00
N ALA A 375 -1.88 -17.02 25.84
CA ALA A 375 -1.28 -18.36 25.79
C ALA A 375 -1.74 -19.20 24.58
N ASP A 376 -2.86 -18.82 23.96
CA ASP A 376 -3.35 -19.42 22.72
C ASP A 376 -2.97 -18.52 21.54
N PRO A 377 -2.63 -19.11 20.36
CA PRO A 377 -2.28 -18.36 19.17
C PRO A 377 -3.43 -17.45 18.72
N GLN A 378 -3.12 -16.30 18.12
CA GLN A 378 -4.11 -15.32 17.69
C GLN A 378 -4.75 -15.67 16.34
N ALA A 379 -4.03 -16.41 15.49
CA ALA A 379 -4.47 -16.73 14.14
C ALA A 379 -3.99 -18.10 13.63
N LEU A 380 -4.65 -18.57 12.57
CA LEU A 380 -4.17 -19.67 11.72
C LEU A 380 -3.70 -19.11 10.38
N LEU A 381 -2.45 -19.40 9.99
CA LEU A 381 -1.92 -19.16 8.65
C LEU A 381 -2.03 -20.45 7.83
N VAL A 382 -2.98 -20.50 6.90
CA VAL A 382 -3.23 -21.64 6.02
C VAL A 382 -2.38 -21.52 4.76
N VAL A 383 -1.35 -22.35 4.63
CA VAL A 383 -0.45 -22.38 3.47
C VAL A 383 -1.09 -23.15 2.32
N LEU A 384 -1.32 -22.47 1.19
CA LEU A 384 -2.01 -23.04 0.04
C LEU A 384 -1.00 -23.55 -1.03
N PRO A 385 -1.40 -24.49 -1.91
CA PRO A 385 -0.58 -24.89 -3.05
C PRO A 385 -0.29 -23.69 -3.95
N ARG A 386 0.97 -23.48 -4.37
CA ARG A 386 1.37 -22.30 -5.15
C ARG A 386 0.41 -22.00 -6.32
N LYS A 387 0.05 -20.73 -6.43
CA LYS A 387 -0.79 -20.19 -7.50
C LYS A 387 0.06 -19.95 -8.74
N ARG A 388 -0.24 -20.65 -9.83
CA ARG A 388 0.38 -20.36 -11.13
C ARG A 388 -0.24 -19.10 -11.73
N VAL A 389 0.59 -18.09 -11.96
CA VAL A 389 0.21 -16.79 -12.52
C VAL A 389 0.85 -16.64 -13.89
N THR A 390 0.06 -16.20 -14.87
CA THR A 390 0.55 -15.89 -16.21
C THR A 390 0.40 -14.40 -16.44
N THR A 391 1.51 -13.70 -16.60
CA THR A 391 1.56 -12.31 -17.05
C THR A 391 1.65 -12.33 -18.57
N THR A 392 0.66 -11.75 -19.25
CA THR A 392 0.72 -11.54 -20.70
C THR A 392 1.65 -10.36 -20.98
N LEU A 393 2.58 -10.54 -21.91
CA LEU A 393 3.57 -9.54 -22.29
C LEU A 393 3.50 -9.26 -23.79
N PRO A 394 4.01 -8.13 -24.27
CA PRO A 394 4.12 -7.85 -25.69
C PRO A 394 4.91 -8.94 -26.40
N LYS A 395 4.38 -9.46 -27.52
CA LYS A 395 5.11 -10.41 -28.36
C LYS A 395 6.44 -9.80 -28.82
N PRO A 396 7.58 -10.52 -28.72
CA PRO A 396 8.87 -10.03 -29.21
C PRO A 396 8.82 -9.61 -30.69
N PRO A 397 9.44 -8.46 -31.06
CA PRO A 397 9.42 -7.95 -32.42
C PRO A 397 10.24 -8.81 -33.38
N GLN A 398 11.22 -9.56 -32.87
CA GLN A 398 11.98 -10.57 -33.60
C GLN A 398 12.10 -11.83 -32.74
N GLY A 399 12.35 -12.98 -33.36
CA GLY A 399 12.56 -14.23 -32.64
C GLY A 399 11.37 -14.69 -31.77
N LEU A 400 11.68 -15.35 -30.66
CA LEU A 400 10.74 -15.90 -29.68
C LEU A 400 10.88 -15.25 -28.30
N HIS A 401 11.98 -14.54 -28.03
CA HIS A 401 12.29 -14.04 -26.70
C HIS A 401 12.61 -12.55 -26.70
N SER A 402 12.47 -11.94 -25.52
CA SER A 402 12.99 -10.61 -25.22
C SER A 402 13.46 -10.56 -23.76
N TRP A 403 14.27 -9.58 -23.41
CA TRP A 403 14.56 -9.27 -22.01
C TRP A 403 13.43 -8.45 -21.41
N TRP A 404 13.04 -8.76 -20.17
CA TRP A 404 12.05 -8.04 -19.41
C TRP A 404 12.62 -7.69 -18.04
N SER A 405 12.41 -6.47 -17.58
CA SER A 405 12.88 -5.97 -16.29
C SER A 405 12.26 -6.65 -15.08
N SER A 406 11.24 -7.48 -15.29
CA SER A 406 10.21 -7.80 -14.30
C SER A 406 9.37 -6.56 -13.93
N ALA A 407 8.41 -6.76 -13.03
CA ALA A 407 7.57 -5.70 -12.53
C ALA A 407 7.15 -6.03 -11.10
N ALA A 408 7.53 -5.16 -10.17
CA ALA A 408 7.20 -5.13 -8.75
C ALA A 408 7.44 -3.69 -8.26
N ASP A 409 7.11 -3.43 -7.00
CA ASP A 409 7.37 -2.14 -6.35
C ASP A 409 8.71 -2.26 -5.60
N ASP A 410 9.35 -1.13 -5.27
CA ASP A 410 10.69 -1.05 -4.64
C ASP A 410 11.79 -1.84 -5.39
N LEU A 411 11.76 -1.86 -6.72
CA LEU A 411 12.74 -2.55 -7.57
C LEU A 411 13.97 -1.69 -7.87
N ASP A 412 15.13 -2.35 -7.94
CA ASP A 412 16.29 -1.89 -8.69
C ASP A 412 16.85 -3.06 -9.51
N THR A 413 16.48 -3.11 -10.79
CA THR A 413 16.81 -4.22 -11.69
C THR A 413 17.78 -3.76 -12.77
N THR A 414 18.76 -4.59 -13.11
CA THR A 414 19.74 -4.25 -14.15
C THR A 414 20.01 -5.39 -15.13
N LEU A 415 20.28 -5.02 -16.38
CA LEU A 415 20.84 -5.89 -17.42
C LEU A 415 22.13 -5.24 -17.94
N ALA A 416 23.28 -5.72 -17.48
CA ALA A 416 24.59 -5.09 -17.68
C ALA A 416 25.54 -5.90 -18.56
N ARG A 417 26.41 -5.22 -19.31
CA ARG A 417 27.48 -5.81 -20.12
C ARG A 417 28.73 -4.93 -20.09
N ARG A 418 29.91 -5.55 -20.04
CA ARG A 418 31.18 -4.87 -20.30
C ARG A 418 31.59 -5.04 -21.76
N LEU A 419 32.04 -3.96 -22.40
CA LEU A 419 32.54 -3.99 -23.77
C LEU A 419 33.67 -2.98 -24.01
N ARG A 420 34.55 -3.32 -24.95
CA ARG A 420 35.59 -2.42 -25.45
C ARG A 420 35.10 -1.75 -26.72
N LEU A 421 35.02 -0.42 -26.72
CA LEU A 421 34.71 0.35 -27.92
C LEU A 421 36.01 0.66 -28.69
N PRO A 422 36.05 0.42 -30.01
CA PRO A 422 37.15 0.91 -30.84
C PRO A 422 37.10 2.44 -30.93
N ALA A 423 38.15 3.06 -31.46
CA ALA A 423 38.14 4.47 -31.79
C ALA A 423 37.15 4.76 -32.93
N GLY A 424 36.53 5.94 -32.92
CA GLY A 424 35.55 6.38 -33.92
C GLY A 424 34.09 6.26 -33.45
N PRO A 425 33.12 6.59 -34.32
CA PRO A 425 31.71 6.62 -33.96
C PRO A 425 31.20 5.25 -33.50
N ALA A 426 30.40 5.26 -32.44
CA ALA A 426 29.78 4.07 -31.88
C ALA A 426 28.31 4.37 -31.49
N THR A 427 27.42 3.41 -31.71
CA THR A 427 25.98 3.58 -31.51
C THR A 427 25.39 2.32 -30.91
N LEU A 428 24.49 2.50 -29.93
CA LEU A 428 23.60 1.47 -29.42
C LEU A 428 22.22 1.62 -30.07
N THR A 429 21.67 0.52 -30.58
CA THR A 429 20.29 0.45 -31.07
C THR A 429 19.59 -0.77 -30.50
N PHE A 430 18.29 -0.66 -30.21
CA PHE A 430 17.45 -1.77 -29.75
C PHE A 430 15.96 -1.49 -30.02
N ARG A 431 15.11 -2.47 -29.73
CA ARG A 431 13.66 -2.33 -29.67
C ARG A 431 13.23 -2.30 -28.21
N ALA A 432 12.40 -1.34 -27.84
CA ALA A 432 11.90 -1.17 -26.48
C ALA A 432 10.37 -1.18 -26.46
N HIS A 433 9.79 -1.84 -25.46
CA HIS A 433 8.40 -1.65 -25.07
C HIS A 433 8.40 -1.34 -23.58
N TRP A 434 7.62 -0.35 -23.16
CA TRP A 434 7.50 -0.01 -21.74
C TRP A 434 6.08 0.39 -21.38
N GLU A 435 5.72 0.04 -20.14
CA GLU A 435 4.59 0.52 -19.36
C GLU A 435 5.14 0.80 -17.96
N ILE A 436 5.50 2.05 -17.72
CA ILE A 436 6.19 2.53 -16.52
C ILE A 436 5.34 3.67 -15.96
N GLU A 437 5.19 3.74 -14.62
CA GLU A 437 4.42 4.83 -14.02
C GLU A 437 5.03 6.18 -14.45
N ASP A 438 4.18 7.12 -14.84
CA ASP A 438 4.56 8.48 -15.25
C ASP A 438 3.85 9.44 -14.31
N CYS A 439 4.64 10.15 -13.51
CA CYS A 439 4.18 11.10 -12.51
C CYS A 439 4.42 12.55 -12.96
N GLU A 440 4.58 12.76 -14.26
CA GLU A 440 4.77 14.05 -14.92
C GLU A 440 5.96 14.83 -14.33
N ALA A 441 5.69 15.91 -13.59
CA ALA A 441 6.75 16.71 -12.97
C ALA A 441 7.35 16.05 -11.72
N ASP A 442 6.67 15.06 -11.15
CA ASP A 442 7.09 14.35 -9.95
C ASP A 442 7.86 13.07 -10.33
N PRO A 443 8.93 12.72 -9.60
CA PRO A 443 9.63 11.46 -9.82
C PRO A 443 8.84 10.25 -9.30
N CYS A 444 8.79 9.17 -10.07
CA CYS A 444 8.34 7.85 -9.61
C CYS A 444 9.18 6.73 -10.26
N ASP A 445 8.60 5.96 -11.19
CA ASP A 445 9.30 4.86 -11.84
C ASP A 445 10.09 5.32 -13.06
N TYR A 446 11.30 4.79 -13.23
CA TYR A 446 12.11 5.08 -14.41
C TYR A 446 12.90 3.88 -14.91
N ALA A 447 13.01 3.78 -16.23
CA ALA A 447 14.06 2.99 -16.86
C ALA A 447 15.17 3.89 -17.43
N TYR A 448 16.41 3.39 -17.40
CA TYR A 448 17.57 4.12 -17.88
C TYR A 448 18.44 3.26 -18.78
N VAL A 449 19.10 3.91 -19.74
CA VAL A 449 20.31 3.39 -20.37
C VAL A 449 21.50 4.11 -19.75
N GLU A 450 22.39 3.36 -19.11
CA GLU A 450 23.51 3.93 -18.38
C GLU A 450 24.85 3.37 -18.84
N VAL A 451 25.88 4.21 -18.73
CA VAL A 451 27.25 3.84 -19.08
C VAL A 451 28.19 4.20 -17.94
N ASP A 452 29.04 3.25 -17.57
CA ASP A 452 30.18 3.44 -16.66
C ASP A 452 31.48 3.42 -17.46
N ASP A 453 32.21 4.54 -17.46
CA ASP A 453 33.52 4.68 -18.10
C ASP A 453 34.70 4.60 -17.12
N GLY A 454 34.45 4.12 -15.91
CA GLY A 454 35.38 4.07 -14.78
C GLY A 454 35.15 5.19 -13.75
N SER A 455 34.17 6.07 -13.98
CA SER A 455 33.79 7.15 -13.06
C SER A 455 32.43 6.93 -12.37
N GLY A 456 31.81 5.76 -12.58
CA GLY A 456 30.47 5.43 -12.07
C GLY A 456 29.42 5.42 -13.18
N TRP A 457 28.26 4.82 -12.89
CA TRP A 457 27.12 4.74 -13.80
C TRP A 457 26.49 6.11 -14.00
N ARG A 458 26.16 6.45 -15.25
CA ARG A 458 25.42 7.66 -15.60
C ARG A 458 24.43 7.37 -16.71
N ALA A 459 23.19 7.85 -16.55
CA ALA A 459 22.18 7.84 -17.60
C ALA A 459 22.66 8.68 -18.81
N ILE A 460 22.34 8.22 -20.01
CA ILE A 460 22.71 8.90 -21.26
C ILE A 460 21.48 9.21 -22.10
N ALA A 461 21.52 10.34 -22.79
CA ALA A 461 20.46 10.75 -23.71
C ALA A 461 20.32 9.76 -24.88
N GLY A 462 19.07 9.52 -25.29
CA GLY A 462 18.73 8.73 -26.47
C GLY A 462 17.39 9.14 -27.07
N SER A 463 16.98 8.43 -28.13
CA SER A 463 15.76 8.76 -28.89
C SER A 463 14.44 8.53 -28.15
N ILE A 464 14.48 7.91 -26.97
CA ILE A 464 13.29 7.58 -26.15
C ILE A 464 13.39 8.11 -24.71
N THR A 465 14.38 8.93 -24.41
CA THR A 465 14.62 9.46 -23.05
C THR A 465 14.10 10.88 -22.91
N ASN A 466 13.68 11.27 -21.71
CA ASN A 466 13.31 12.63 -21.37
C ASN A 466 14.46 13.37 -20.66
N ALA A 467 14.91 14.50 -21.21
CA ALA A 467 15.99 15.27 -20.62
C ALA A 467 15.58 15.99 -19.31
N ALA A 468 14.28 16.21 -19.08
CA ALA A 468 13.78 16.82 -17.85
C ALA A 468 13.87 15.84 -16.65
N GLU A 469 13.87 14.54 -16.91
CA GLU A 469 13.90 13.45 -15.91
C GLU A 469 15.25 12.72 -15.92
N ASP A 470 16.35 13.46 -16.06
CA ASP A 470 17.72 12.90 -16.06
C ASP A 470 17.94 11.76 -17.08
N HIS A 471 17.31 11.88 -18.25
CA HIS A 471 17.32 10.87 -19.31
C HIS A 471 16.58 9.56 -18.96
N GLY A 472 15.62 9.62 -18.04
CA GLY A 472 14.67 8.55 -17.76
C GLY A 472 13.77 8.19 -18.95
N ILE A 473 13.23 6.98 -18.88
CA ILE A 473 12.21 6.42 -19.76
C ILE A 473 11.02 6.02 -18.88
N ASP A 474 9.86 6.59 -19.12
CA ASP A 474 8.64 6.39 -18.35
C ASP A 474 7.38 6.39 -19.26
N GLY A 475 6.22 6.21 -18.65
CA GLY A 475 4.94 6.22 -19.34
C GLY A 475 4.65 4.98 -20.18
N VAL A 476 3.78 5.13 -21.19
CA VAL A 476 3.29 4.01 -22.01
C VAL A 476 3.68 4.16 -23.47
N SER A 477 4.56 3.26 -23.93
CA SER A 477 5.08 3.23 -25.31
C SER A 477 4.01 2.98 -26.39
N LYS A 478 2.94 2.24 -26.08
CA LYS A 478 1.94 1.75 -27.04
C LYS A 478 2.59 0.95 -28.18
N GLY A 479 3.24 -0.16 -27.81
CA GLY A 479 3.92 -1.06 -28.75
C GLY A 479 5.42 -0.80 -28.89
N TRP A 480 6.13 -1.74 -29.51
CA TRP A 480 7.59 -1.70 -29.65
C TRP A 480 8.11 -0.50 -30.46
N LYS A 481 9.00 0.29 -29.87
CA LYS A 481 9.67 1.44 -30.48
C LYS A 481 11.14 1.14 -30.78
N PRO A 482 11.70 1.67 -31.87
CA PRO A 482 13.15 1.68 -32.06
C PRO A 482 13.78 2.69 -31.09
N ALA A 483 14.92 2.32 -30.52
CA ALA A 483 15.70 3.16 -29.63
C ALA A 483 17.12 3.32 -30.17
N THR A 484 17.71 4.51 -30.05
CA THR A 484 19.06 4.82 -30.51
C THR A 484 19.78 5.74 -29.53
N PHE A 485 21.01 5.38 -29.17
CA PHE A 485 21.87 6.08 -28.22
C PHE A 485 23.28 6.23 -28.79
N ASP A 486 23.86 7.42 -28.69
CA ASP A 486 25.23 7.68 -29.14
C ASP A 486 26.25 7.27 -28.05
N LEU A 487 27.20 6.41 -28.43
CA LEU A 487 28.29 5.96 -27.58
C LEU A 487 29.64 6.57 -27.98
N SER A 488 29.66 7.46 -28.99
CA SER A 488 30.89 8.01 -29.57
C SER A 488 31.75 8.76 -28.55
N ARG A 489 31.15 9.34 -27.49
CA ARG A 489 31.89 9.99 -26.39
C ARG A 489 32.82 9.03 -25.62
N TYR A 490 32.56 7.72 -25.71
CA TYR A 490 33.32 6.67 -25.05
C TYR A 490 34.25 5.90 -26.00
N ALA A 491 34.42 6.38 -27.24
CA ALA A 491 35.25 5.74 -28.23
C ALA A 491 36.68 5.50 -27.71
N GLY A 492 37.21 4.31 -28.00
CA GLY A 492 38.54 3.92 -27.53
C GLY A 492 38.63 3.62 -26.02
N ARG A 493 37.51 3.49 -25.31
CA ARG A 493 37.46 3.10 -23.88
C ARG A 493 36.82 1.72 -23.69
N SER A 494 37.09 1.13 -22.53
CA SER A 494 36.32 -0.02 -22.03
C SER A 494 35.22 0.54 -21.15
N ILE A 495 33.99 0.15 -21.38
CA ILE A 495 32.83 0.66 -20.65
C ILE A 495 31.97 -0.48 -20.09
N GLY A 496 31.26 -0.20 -19.01
CA GLY A 496 30.02 -0.87 -18.65
C GLY A 496 28.86 -0.22 -19.38
N LEU A 497 27.94 -1.01 -19.91
CA LEU A 497 26.66 -0.57 -20.47
C LEU A 497 25.56 -1.34 -19.75
N ARG A 498 24.54 -0.66 -19.22
CA ARG A 498 23.40 -1.33 -18.59
C ARG A 498 22.06 -0.71 -18.98
N PHE A 499 21.02 -1.53 -18.95
CA PHE A 499 19.64 -1.10 -18.76
C PHE A 499 19.35 -1.21 -17.27
N ARG A 500 18.78 -0.17 -16.66
CA ARG A 500 18.30 -0.18 -15.27
C ARG A 500 16.81 0.12 -15.27
N TYR A 501 16.05 -0.54 -14.41
CA TYR A 501 14.65 -0.20 -14.13
C TYR A 501 14.47 -0.12 -12.63
N GLU A 502 13.99 1.02 -12.18
CA GLU A 502 13.86 1.42 -10.78
C GLU A 502 12.42 1.88 -10.54
N THR A 503 11.84 1.44 -9.42
CA THR A 503 10.45 1.74 -9.05
C THR A 503 10.33 2.26 -7.64
N ASP A 504 9.33 3.08 -7.39
CA ASP A 504 8.99 3.51 -6.04
C ASP A 504 8.15 2.44 -5.29
N ALA A 505 7.64 2.80 -4.11
CA ALA A 505 6.85 1.92 -3.24
C ALA A 505 5.36 1.84 -3.65
N ALA A 506 4.95 2.52 -4.72
CA ALA A 506 3.59 2.52 -5.24
C ALA A 506 3.45 1.52 -6.39
N SER A 507 2.19 1.26 -6.78
CA SER A 507 1.90 0.29 -7.83
C SER A 507 2.24 0.83 -9.22
N GLY A 508 3.28 0.28 -9.84
CA GLY A 508 3.70 0.64 -11.20
C GLY A 508 3.06 -0.17 -12.34
N GLY A 509 3.62 0.00 -13.55
CA GLY A 509 3.21 -0.69 -14.77
C GLY A 509 3.86 -2.07 -14.99
N GLN A 510 3.90 -2.53 -16.25
CA GLN A 510 4.56 -3.80 -16.62
C GLN A 510 6.09 -3.68 -16.77
N GLY A 511 6.69 -2.52 -16.55
CA GLY A 511 8.13 -2.30 -16.65
C GLY A 511 8.65 -2.18 -18.07
N LEU A 512 9.93 -2.49 -18.27
CA LEU A 512 10.67 -2.37 -19.54
C LEU A 512 10.90 -3.75 -20.18
N LEU A 513 10.63 -3.85 -21.49
CA LEU A 513 11.11 -4.93 -22.35
C LEU A 513 12.10 -4.40 -23.38
N VAL A 514 13.16 -5.17 -23.62
CA VAL A 514 14.27 -4.86 -24.54
C VAL A 514 14.54 -6.06 -25.46
N ASP A 515 14.66 -5.80 -26.76
CA ASP A 515 14.99 -6.80 -27.78
C ASP A 515 15.86 -6.22 -28.92
N ASP A 516 16.48 -7.07 -29.75
CA ASP A 516 17.35 -6.74 -30.89
C ASP A 516 18.46 -5.72 -30.54
N VAL A 517 19.15 -5.97 -29.44
CA VAL A 517 20.22 -5.10 -28.93
C VAL A 517 21.46 -5.21 -29.82
N ARG A 518 21.86 -4.08 -30.40
CA ARG A 518 23.06 -3.97 -31.23
C ARG A 518 23.93 -2.81 -30.81
N VAL A 519 25.22 -3.08 -30.66
CA VAL A 519 26.24 -2.04 -30.53
C VAL A 519 27.08 -2.08 -31.80
N THR A 520 27.09 -0.99 -32.55
CA THR A 520 27.85 -0.85 -33.79
C THR A 520 28.93 0.20 -33.64
N ALA A 521 30.15 -0.09 -34.05
CA ALA A 521 31.23 0.88 -34.11
C ALA A 521 32.06 0.69 -35.38
N GLY A 522 32.40 1.79 -36.07
CA GLY A 522 33.14 1.73 -37.33
C GLY A 522 32.47 0.87 -38.42
N GLY A 523 31.13 0.83 -38.44
CA GLY A 523 30.33 0.03 -39.39
C GLY A 523 30.25 -1.47 -39.08
N ARG A 524 30.83 -1.94 -37.96
CA ARG A 524 30.79 -3.34 -37.52
C ARG A 524 29.97 -3.51 -36.25
N ALA A 525 29.13 -4.55 -36.21
CA ALA A 525 28.45 -4.96 -34.98
C ALA A 525 29.45 -5.59 -34.00
N LEU A 526 29.58 -4.99 -32.82
CA LEU A 526 30.31 -5.51 -31.66
C LEU A 526 29.41 -6.39 -30.79
N VAL A 527 28.12 -6.04 -30.73
CA VAL A 527 27.06 -6.78 -30.06
C VAL A 527 25.90 -6.88 -31.05
N ALA A 528 25.29 -8.07 -31.13
CA ALA A 528 24.02 -8.32 -31.79
C ALA A 528 23.35 -9.48 -31.03
N GLU A 529 22.34 -9.17 -30.22
CA GLU A 529 21.73 -10.10 -29.27
C GLU A 529 20.23 -9.80 -29.18
N GLY A 530 19.38 -10.84 -29.23
CA GLY A 530 17.92 -10.72 -29.19
C GLY A 530 17.29 -11.71 -28.20
N ALA A 531 17.98 -11.97 -27.09
CA ALA A 531 17.64 -12.96 -26.08
C ALA A 531 17.46 -14.43 -26.56
N GLU A 532 17.77 -14.79 -27.80
CA GLU A 532 17.40 -16.12 -28.34
C GLU A 532 18.28 -17.27 -27.86
N ASP A 533 19.54 -16.99 -27.57
CA ASP A 533 20.46 -18.03 -27.12
C ASP A 533 20.17 -18.33 -25.65
N GLY A 534 20.08 -19.61 -25.28
CA GLY A 534 19.66 -20.05 -23.95
C GLY A 534 20.50 -19.47 -22.78
N GLY A 535 21.67 -18.88 -23.04
CA GLY A 535 22.49 -18.12 -22.07
C GLY A 535 22.43 -16.60 -22.30
N ALA A 536 22.91 -15.79 -21.36
CA ALA A 536 22.71 -14.33 -21.38
C ALA A 536 23.47 -13.56 -22.49
N GLY A 537 24.09 -14.22 -23.47
CA GLY A 537 24.77 -13.58 -24.60
C GLY A 537 25.96 -12.69 -24.22
N GLY A 538 26.44 -12.72 -22.97
CA GLY A 538 27.43 -11.81 -22.39
C GLY A 538 26.84 -10.63 -21.59
N TRP A 539 25.52 -10.58 -21.45
CA TRP A 539 24.82 -9.76 -20.46
C TRP A 539 24.78 -10.44 -19.10
N THR A 540 24.62 -9.66 -18.05
CA THR A 540 24.44 -10.10 -16.67
C THR A 540 23.17 -9.43 -16.17
N ALA A 541 22.15 -10.23 -15.89
CA ALA A 541 20.93 -9.76 -15.26
C ALA A 541 21.10 -9.76 -13.73
N SER A 542 20.57 -8.74 -13.08
CA SER A 542 20.49 -8.60 -11.62
C SER A 542 19.16 -7.97 -11.23
N GLY A 543 18.70 -8.24 -10.01
CA GLY A 543 17.53 -7.59 -9.43
C GLY A 543 16.17 -7.96 -10.04
N GLY A 544 16.11 -8.82 -11.06
CA GLY A 544 14.83 -9.31 -11.62
C GLY A 544 14.73 -9.36 -13.15
N PHE A 545 15.72 -8.81 -13.87
CA PHE A 545 15.75 -8.92 -15.32
C PHE A 545 15.75 -10.39 -15.77
N VAL A 546 14.84 -10.76 -16.67
CA VAL A 546 14.65 -12.14 -17.08
C VAL A 546 14.27 -12.23 -18.56
N ARG A 547 14.63 -13.34 -19.19
CA ARG A 547 14.21 -13.66 -20.55
C ARG A 547 12.77 -14.17 -20.55
N VAL A 548 11.94 -13.58 -21.41
CA VAL A 548 10.51 -13.91 -21.53
C VAL A 548 10.11 -14.13 -22.98
N THR A 549 8.90 -14.65 -23.19
CA THR A 549 8.25 -14.75 -24.50
C THR A 549 7.10 -13.72 -24.58
N ASP A 550 5.99 -14.04 -25.26
CA ASP A 550 4.73 -13.27 -25.16
C ASP A 550 4.01 -13.42 -23.81
N ARG A 551 4.62 -14.15 -22.88
CA ARG A 551 4.14 -14.34 -21.51
C ARG A 551 5.28 -14.67 -20.57
N HIS A 552 5.02 -14.42 -19.29
CA HIS A 552 5.82 -14.90 -18.17
C HIS A 552 4.94 -15.71 -17.22
N VAL A 553 5.39 -16.90 -16.82
CA VAL A 553 4.66 -17.77 -15.89
C VAL A 553 5.47 -17.88 -14.61
N ALA A 554 4.86 -17.50 -13.49
CA ALA A 554 5.46 -17.61 -12.17
C ALA A 554 4.51 -18.31 -11.21
N ASP A 555 5.04 -19.21 -10.39
CA ASP A 555 4.30 -19.75 -9.26
C ASP A 555 4.46 -18.78 -8.08
N ARG A 556 3.34 -18.31 -7.53
CA ARG A 556 3.28 -17.34 -6.42
C ARG A 556 2.69 -18.01 -5.18
N ASP A 557 3.16 -17.59 -4.02
CA ASP A 557 2.60 -18.08 -2.77
C ASP A 557 1.30 -17.33 -2.43
N HIS A 558 0.42 -17.98 -1.70
CA HIS A 558 -0.82 -17.40 -1.23
C HIS A 558 -1.37 -18.19 -0.04
N TYR A 559 -2.20 -17.53 0.76
CA TYR A 559 -2.55 -17.97 2.10
C TYR A 559 -3.99 -17.59 2.45
N TYR A 560 -4.60 -18.34 3.37
CA TYR A 560 -5.65 -17.77 4.20
C TYR A 560 -5.11 -17.42 5.56
N LEU A 561 -5.57 -16.31 6.14
CA LEU A 561 -5.31 -15.96 7.52
C LEU A 561 -6.63 -15.89 8.26
N ALA A 562 -6.81 -16.70 9.31
CA ALA A 562 -8.03 -16.76 10.08
C ALA A 562 -7.76 -16.33 11.53
N ALA A 563 -8.33 -15.21 11.95
CA ALA A 563 -8.07 -14.60 13.25
C ALA A 563 -9.38 -14.27 13.98
N TYR A 564 -9.40 -14.44 15.31
CA TYR A 564 -10.61 -14.23 16.10
C TYR A 564 -10.77 -12.76 16.51
N ARG A 565 -11.70 -12.06 15.87
CA ARG A 565 -11.98 -10.64 16.14
C ARG A 565 -13.07 -10.52 17.19
N THR A 566 -12.74 -9.83 18.28
CA THR A 566 -13.65 -9.53 19.40
C THR A 566 -13.70 -8.02 19.69
N ALA A 567 -14.70 -7.54 20.42
CA ALA A 567 -14.84 -6.16 20.89
C ALA A 567 -13.92 -5.86 22.10
N ARG A 568 -12.65 -6.25 22.00
CA ARG A 568 -11.58 -5.97 22.96
C ARG A 568 -10.63 -4.93 22.36
N SER A 569 -9.73 -4.39 23.18
CA SER A 569 -8.76 -3.39 22.72
C SER A 569 -9.47 -2.27 21.92
N TYR A 570 -8.91 -1.84 20.80
CA TYR A 570 -9.44 -0.79 19.94
C TYR A 570 -10.62 -1.27 19.08
N ASP A 571 -10.77 -2.56 18.83
CA ASP A 571 -11.93 -3.16 18.15
C ASP A 571 -13.26 -3.00 18.91
N ARG A 572 -13.24 -2.56 20.17
CA ARG A 572 -14.46 -2.08 20.84
C ARG A 572 -15.18 -0.98 20.04
N TYR A 573 -14.43 -0.19 19.25
CA TYR A 573 -15.00 0.87 18.43
C TYR A 573 -15.68 0.36 17.17
N LEU A 574 -15.42 -0.88 16.74
CA LEU A 574 -16.19 -1.53 15.67
C LEU A 574 -17.66 -1.74 16.05
N GLN A 575 -17.98 -1.75 17.34
CA GLN A 575 -19.35 -1.94 17.81
C GLN A 575 -20.22 -0.69 17.68
N GLN A 576 -19.62 0.50 17.56
CA GLN A 576 -20.37 1.77 17.65
C GLN A 576 -19.87 2.86 16.70
N GLY A 577 -18.70 2.66 16.08
CA GLY A 577 -18.01 3.63 15.25
C GLY A 577 -18.33 3.56 13.75
N PRO A 578 -18.46 2.37 13.11
CA PRO A 578 -18.80 2.26 11.69
C PRO A 578 -20.04 3.08 11.32
N TYR A 579 -20.05 3.67 10.12
CA TYR A 579 -21.03 4.70 9.80
C TYR A 579 -21.50 4.77 8.34
N ASN A 580 -22.71 5.30 8.15
CA ASN A 580 -23.35 5.51 6.86
C ASN A 580 -23.83 6.95 6.69
N PHE A 581 -23.65 7.50 5.50
CA PHE A 581 -24.20 8.82 5.13
C PHE A 581 -25.64 8.67 4.66
N GLY A 582 -26.58 8.77 5.59
CA GLY A 582 -28.00 8.55 5.32
C GLY A 582 -28.74 9.73 4.69
N TRP A 583 -28.20 10.94 4.76
CA TRP A 583 -28.90 12.20 4.45
C TRP A 583 -28.09 13.15 3.55
N LEU A 584 -27.34 12.62 2.58
CA LEU A 584 -26.43 13.40 1.72
C LEU A 584 -27.01 14.73 1.19
N ASP A 585 -28.29 14.74 0.78
CA ASP A 585 -28.94 15.95 0.21
C ASP A 585 -29.34 17.02 1.26
N THR A 586 -29.45 16.65 2.53
CA THR A 586 -30.00 17.53 3.60
C THR A 586 -29.04 17.77 4.75
N ARG A 587 -28.15 16.82 5.03
CA ARG A 587 -27.15 16.80 6.10
C ARG A 587 -25.94 15.98 5.61
N PRO A 588 -25.14 16.50 4.65
CA PRO A 588 -24.03 15.77 4.04
C PRO A 588 -22.97 15.34 5.07
N ASP A 589 -22.76 16.14 6.12
CA ASP A 589 -21.76 15.86 7.16
C ASP A 589 -22.34 15.09 8.36
N TRP A 590 -23.55 14.53 8.19
CA TRP A 590 -24.21 13.73 9.21
C TRP A 590 -24.20 12.25 8.88
N VAL A 591 -23.66 11.47 9.81
CA VAL A 591 -23.64 10.02 9.73
C VAL A 591 -24.50 9.38 10.80
N GLU A 592 -25.15 8.28 10.44
CA GLU A 592 -25.67 7.30 11.40
C GLU A 592 -24.64 6.19 11.61
N ARG A 593 -24.66 5.54 12.78
CA ARG A 593 -23.66 4.54 13.15
C ARG A 593 -24.28 3.16 13.28
N PHE A 594 -23.49 2.13 12.98
CA PHE A 594 -23.86 0.72 13.08
C PHE A 594 -22.66 -0.11 13.56
N SER A 595 -22.89 -1.40 13.82
CA SER A 595 -21.90 -2.29 14.41
C SER A 595 -21.37 -3.28 13.38
N TYR A 596 -20.06 -3.54 13.42
CA TYR A 596 -19.47 -4.74 12.84
C TYR A 596 -19.55 -5.89 13.84
N GLU A 597 -19.69 -7.11 13.34
CA GLU A 597 -19.86 -8.31 14.16
C GLU A 597 -18.53 -8.82 14.75
N GLU A 598 -18.60 -9.86 15.57
CA GLU A 598 -17.43 -10.55 16.13
C GLU A 598 -17.41 -11.99 15.64
N GLY A 599 -16.23 -12.59 15.52
CA GLY A 599 -16.11 -13.97 15.07
C GLY A 599 -14.75 -14.28 14.46
N LEU A 600 -14.65 -15.41 13.77
CA LEU A 600 -13.46 -15.77 13.01
C LEU A 600 -13.45 -14.99 11.69
N LEU A 601 -12.62 -13.95 11.60
CA LEU A 601 -12.41 -13.19 10.37
C LEU A 601 -11.37 -13.92 9.51
N VAL A 602 -11.72 -14.24 8.27
CA VAL A 602 -10.81 -14.91 7.33
C VAL A 602 -10.42 -13.92 6.24
N THR A 603 -9.13 -13.74 6.00
CA THR A 603 -8.61 -13.00 4.84
C THR A 603 -7.90 -13.93 3.85
N TYR A 604 -7.88 -13.54 2.58
CA TYR A 604 -7.10 -14.18 1.53
C TYR A 604 -5.92 -13.28 1.17
N TRP A 605 -4.70 -13.75 1.45
CA TRP A 605 -3.46 -13.07 1.10
C TRP A 605 -2.86 -13.69 -0.16
N ASP A 606 -2.75 -12.91 -1.23
CA ASP A 606 -2.27 -13.34 -2.54
C ASP A 606 -1.03 -12.55 -2.96
N THR A 607 0.16 -13.16 -2.89
CA THR A 607 1.43 -12.48 -3.24
C THR A 607 1.57 -12.19 -4.74
N SER A 608 0.61 -12.59 -5.57
CA SER A 608 0.54 -12.20 -6.98
C SER A 608 -0.14 -10.85 -7.22
N GLN A 609 -0.74 -10.26 -6.19
CA GLN A 609 -1.40 -8.96 -6.25
C GLN A 609 -0.58 -7.96 -5.44
N ARG A 610 -0.33 -6.78 -6.01
CA ARG A 610 0.48 -5.75 -5.34
C ARG A 610 -0.36 -4.85 -4.45
N ASP A 611 -1.62 -4.66 -4.80
CA ASP A 611 -2.54 -3.70 -4.23
C ASP A 611 -3.92 -4.35 -3.95
N ASN A 612 -4.84 -3.55 -3.41
CA ASN A 612 -6.22 -3.93 -3.15
C ASN A 612 -7.22 -3.17 -4.06
N ASN A 613 -6.78 -2.73 -5.25
CA ASN A 613 -7.60 -1.98 -6.22
C ASN A 613 -8.61 -2.89 -6.91
N THR A 614 -9.60 -3.34 -6.15
CA THR A 614 -10.65 -4.23 -6.66
C THR A 614 -11.53 -3.56 -7.73
N SER A 615 -11.46 -2.24 -7.88
CA SER A 615 -12.02 -1.50 -9.01
C SER A 615 -11.34 -1.89 -10.33
N ALA A 616 -10.02 -2.09 -10.32
CA ALA A 616 -9.22 -2.53 -11.47
C ALA A 616 -9.28 -4.07 -11.65
N HIS A 617 -9.24 -4.84 -10.55
CA HIS A 617 -9.29 -6.30 -10.58
C HIS A 617 -10.36 -6.89 -9.65
N PRO A 618 -11.65 -6.83 -10.02
CA PRO A 618 -12.77 -7.26 -9.19
C PRO A 618 -12.60 -8.63 -8.52
N GLY A 619 -12.63 -8.64 -7.18
CA GLY A 619 -12.52 -9.83 -6.33
C GLY A 619 -11.12 -10.42 -6.18
N ALA A 620 -10.08 -9.75 -6.69
CA ALA A 620 -8.68 -10.06 -6.42
C ALA A 620 -8.03 -8.87 -5.68
N GLY A 621 -6.95 -9.13 -4.96
CA GLY A 621 -6.21 -8.11 -4.21
C GLY A 621 -5.14 -8.76 -3.33
N ARG A 622 -4.23 -7.95 -2.80
CA ARG A 622 -3.11 -8.38 -1.96
C ARG A 622 -3.60 -9.07 -0.70
N ASN A 623 -4.48 -8.46 0.07
CA ASN A 623 -5.07 -9.06 1.27
C ASN A 623 -6.52 -8.60 1.42
N LEU A 624 -7.47 -9.52 1.28
CA LEU A 624 -8.90 -9.21 1.24
C LEU A 624 -9.70 -10.02 2.27
N VAL A 625 -10.63 -9.39 2.98
CA VAL A 625 -11.59 -10.03 3.88
C VAL A 625 -12.58 -10.89 3.09
N ILE A 626 -12.74 -12.13 3.50
CA ILE A 626 -13.76 -13.04 2.99
C ILE A 626 -15.00 -12.93 3.86
N ASP A 627 -16.08 -12.47 3.25
CA ASP A 627 -17.39 -12.36 3.90
C ASP A 627 -18.04 -13.74 4.13
N ALA A 628 -18.44 -14.05 5.36
CA ALA A 628 -19.24 -15.23 5.67
C ALA A 628 -20.61 -15.22 4.97
N HIS A 629 -21.15 -14.04 4.66
CA HIS A 629 -22.47 -13.83 4.08
C HIS A 629 -22.40 -13.10 2.72
N PRO A 630 -21.66 -13.63 1.73
CA PRO A 630 -21.21 -12.87 0.55
C PRO A 630 -22.31 -12.46 -0.43
N ARG A 631 -23.58 -12.82 -0.17
CA ARG A 631 -24.69 -12.48 -1.07
C ARG A 631 -24.99 -10.98 -0.93
N PRO A 632 -25.09 -10.23 -2.03
CA PRO A 632 -25.33 -8.79 -1.98
C PRO A 632 -26.55 -8.41 -1.13
N LEU A 633 -26.32 -7.52 -0.16
CA LEU A 633 -27.37 -6.83 0.59
C LEU A 633 -27.87 -5.65 -0.25
N TYR A 634 -29.19 -5.54 -0.40
CA TYR A 634 -29.83 -4.47 -1.17
C TYR A 634 -30.51 -3.44 -0.27
N ARG A 635 -30.53 -2.20 -0.75
CA ARG A 635 -31.17 -1.05 -0.14
C ARG A 635 -32.64 -0.96 -0.54
N ILE A 636 -33.38 -0.09 0.14
CA ILE A 636 -34.80 0.19 -0.14
C ILE A 636 -35.07 0.78 -1.55
N ASP A 637 -34.04 1.31 -2.21
CA ASP A 637 -34.12 1.84 -3.58
C ASP A 637 -33.70 0.82 -4.65
N GLY A 638 -33.42 -0.42 -4.27
CA GLY A 638 -33.05 -1.52 -5.16
C GLY A 638 -31.57 -1.55 -5.56
N GLN A 639 -30.75 -0.60 -5.12
CA GLN A 639 -29.30 -0.64 -5.33
C GLN A 639 -28.61 -1.49 -4.24
N PRO A 640 -27.43 -2.09 -4.52
CA PRO A 640 -26.66 -2.75 -3.47
C PRO A 640 -26.16 -1.74 -2.44
N TRP A 641 -26.01 -2.20 -1.21
CA TRP A 641 -25.25 -1.48 -0.19
C TRP A 641 -23.76 -1.39 -0.57
N ARG A 642 -23.08 -0.31 -0.15
CA ARG A 642 -21.60 -0.17 -0.29
C ARG A 642 -20.87 -1.26 0.50
N THR A 643 -19.61 -1.52 0.14
CA THR A 643 -18.79 -2.58 0.76
C THR A 643 -18.76 -2.49 2.28
N ARG A 644 -18.67 -1.27 2.84
CA ARG A 644 -18.77 -0.99 4.28
C ARG A 644 -19.99 -1.59 4.99
N VAL A 645 -21.12 -1.75 4.32
CA VAL A 645 -22.33 -2.39 4.87
C VAL A 645 -22.42 -3.84 4.40
N GLN A 646 -21.84 -4.23 3.25
CA GLN A 646 -21.73 -5.64 2.87
C GLN A 646 -20.90 -6.42 3.90
N LEU A 647 -19.78 -5.85 4.37
CA LEU A 647 -18.80 -6.55 5.23
C LEU A 647 -19.07 -6.48 6.75
N TYR A 648 -20.22 -5.95 7.18
CA TYR A 648 -20.49 -5.79 8.61
C TYR A 648 -20.56 -7.14 9.35
N ASP A 649 -20.98 -8.18 8.65
CA ASP A 649 -21.15 -9.55 9.13
C ASP A 649 -20.17 -10.54 8.48
N ALA A 650 -19.00 -10.04 8.07
CA ALA A 650 -17.94 -10.85 7.48
C ALA A 650 -17.40 -12.00 8.36
N PRO A 651 -17.28 -11.88 9.70
CA PRO A 651 -16.75 -12.96 10.52
C PRO A 651 -17.63 -14.21 10.52
N PHE A 652 -17.00 -15.39 10.43
CA PHE A 652 -17.67 -16.68 10.58
C PHE A 652 -17.97 -16.93 12.07
N SER A 653 -19.23 -17.25 12.39
CA SER A 653 -19.69 -17.45 13.76
C SER A 653 -20.97 -18.29 13.83
N PRO A 654 -21.17 -19.09 14.90
CA PRO A 654 -22.46 -19.72 15.20
C PRO A 654 -23.50 -18.71 15.70
N ARG A 655 -23.11 -17.46 15.97
CA ARG A 655 -24.02 -16.39 16.34
C ARG A 655 -24.65 -15.77 15.10
N ARG A 656 -25.90 -15.32 15.27
CA ARG A 656 -26.60 -14.59 14.22
C ARG A 656 -26.12 -13.13 14.23
N PRO A 657 -25.72 -12.57 13.07
CA PRO A 657 -25.43 -11.14 12.95
C PRO A 657 -26.61 -10.26 13.38
N ARG A 658 -26.33 -9.06 13.87
CA ARG A 658 -27.37 -8.11 14.26
C ARG A 658 -28.11 -7.60 13.03
N SER A 659 -29.35 -7.18 13.27
CA SER A 659 -30.13 -6.42 12.30
C SER A 659 -30.19 -4.98 12.75
N PHE A 660 -30.22 -4.04 11.81
CA PHE A 660 -30.31 -2.61 12.09
C PHE A 660 -31.02 -1.89 10.93
N THR A 661 -31.28 -0.61 11.11
CA THR A 661 -31.87 0.24 10.08
C THR A 661 -30.88 1.35 9.78
N LEU A 662 -30.57 1.51 8.49
CA LEU A 662 -29.86 2.66 7.95
C LEU A 662 -30.81 3.50 7.10
N HIS A 663 -30.36 4.65 6.62
CA HIS A 663 -31.09 5.55 5.76
C HIS A 663 -30.37 5.73 4.42
N VAL A 664 -31.16 5.97 3.37
CA VAL A 664 -30.67 6.33 2.03
C VAL A 664 -31.54 7.50 1.55
N GLY A 665 -30.96 8.68 1.40
CA GLY A 665 -31.73 9.90 1.13
C GLY A 665 -32.82 10.16 2.18
N GLY A 666 -32.52 9.88 3.45
CA GLY A 666 -33.44 10.00 4.57
C GLY A 666 -34.53 8.94 4.67
N ARG A 667 -34.60 7.97 3.75
CA ARG A 667 -35.56 6.86 3.79
C ARG A 667 -34.97 5.67 4.54
N ALA A 668 -35.68 5.19 5.56
CA ALA A 668 -35.29 4.00 6.30
C ALA A 668 -35.18 2.76 5.41
N SER A 669 -34.09 2.02 5.56
CA SER A 669 -33.73 0.80 4.84
C SER A 669 -33.22 -0.22 5.83
N TYR A 670 -34.03 -1.25 6.09
CA TYR A 670 -33.73 -2.28 7.09
C TYR A 670 -32.71 -3.29 6.56
N VAL A 671 -31.61 -3.46 7.30
CA VAL A 671 -30.59 -4.49 7.07
C VAL A 671 -30.87 -5.66 8.00
N ARG A 672 -31.25 -6.80 7.40
CA ARG A 672 -31.57 -8.02 8.14
C ARG A 672 -30.30 -8.85 8.35
N GLY A 673 -30.02 -9.16 9.61
CA GLY A 673 -28.99 -10.14 9.99
C GLY A 673 -29.28 -11.50 9.37
N GLN A 674 -28.29 -12.03 8.67
CA GLN A 674 -28.36 -13.30 7.94
C GLN A 674 -28.43 -14.50 8.91
N GLN A 675 -28.57 -15.71 8.39
CA GLN A 675 -28.52 -16.92 9.24
C GLN A 675 -27.08 -17.15 9.71
N PRO A 676 -26.86 -17.71 10.91
CA PRO A 676 -25.50 -18.01 11.38
C PRO A 676 -24.69 -18.83 10.37
N GLU A 677 -23.45 -18.43 10.13
CA GLU A 677 -22.52 -19.11 9.23
C GLU A 677 -21.19 -19.36 9.96
N PRO A 678 -21.03 -20.54 10.60
CA PRO A 678 -19.81 -20.88 11.33
C PRO A 678 -18.73 -21.52 10.44
N VAL A 679 -18.95 -21.65 9.13
CA VAL A 679 -18.07 -22.46 8.26
C VAL A 679 -17.54 -21.65 7.09
N PHE A 680 -16.21 -21.46 7.08
CA PHE A 680 -15.49 -21.11 5.86
C PHE A 680 -15.22 -22.38 5.04
N ASP A 681 -15.61 -22.38 3.77
CA ASP A 681 -15.40 -23.50 2.84
C ASP A 681 -15.07 -22.92 1.45
N ASP A 682 -13.80 -23.01 1.05
CA ASP A 682 -13.31 -22.37 -0.17
C ASP A 682 -13.89 -22.95 -1.47
N ALA A 683 -14.70 -24.02 -1.41
CA ALA A 683 -15.46 -24.49 -2.55
C ALA A 683 -16.69 -23.60 -2.85
N ARG A 684 -17.14 -22.80 -1.87
CA ARG A 684 -18.28 -21.88 -2.00
C ARG A 684 -17.91 -20.63 -2.79
N GLN A 685 -18.94 -19.90 -3.20
CA GLN A 685 -18.80 -18.62 -3.87
C GLN A 685 -18.79 -17.49 -2.85
N TYR A 686 -17.76 -16.65 -2.91
CA TYR A 686 -17.56 -15.48 -2.04
C TYR A 686 -17.46 -14.16 -2.82
N TRP A 687 -17.71 -14.19 -4.13
CA TRP A 687 -17.72 -13.03 -5.00
C TRP A 687 -18.94 -13.02 -5.89
N PHE A 688 -19.54 -11.84 -6.07
CA PHE A 688 -20.76 -11.64 -6.84
C PHE A 688 -20.56 -10.44 -7.79
N PRO A 689 -20.93 -10.56 -9.08
CA PRO A 689 -20.76 -9.47 -10.04
C PRO A 689 -21.63 -8.24 -9.73
N GLU A 690 -22.68 -8.39 -8.92
CA GLU A 690 -23.56 -7.30 -8.49
C GLU A 690 -22.88 -6.35 -7.46
N THR A 691 -21.88 -6.86 -6.73
CA THR A 691 -21.02 -6.09 -5.81
C THR A 691 -19.55 -6.44 -6.07
N PRO A 692 -19.02 -6.07 -7.25
CA PRO A 692 -17.76 -6.60 -7.78
C PRO A 692 -16.53 -6.25 -6.93
N VAL A 693 -16.63 -5.19 -6.13
CA VAL A 693 -15.59 -4.65 -5.25
C VAL A 693 -15.74 -5.11 -3.78
N SER A 694 -16.80 -5.86 -3.44
CA SER A 694 -17.09 -6.26 -2.05
C SER A 694 -16.77 -7.71 -1.73
N GLY A 695 -16.68 -8.58 -2.75
CA GLY A 695 -16.44 -10.01 -2.56
C GLY A 695 -15.03 -10.46 -2.93
N VAL A 696 -14.71 -11.73 -2.70
CA VAL A 696 -13.38 -12.32 -2.96
C VAL A 696 -13.46 -13.58 -3.82
N LYS A 697 -12.64 -13.66 -4.87
CA LYS A 697 -12.48 -14.86 -5.72
C LYS A 697 -11.47 -15.81 -5.09
N VAL A 698 -11.97 -16.79 -4.35
CA VAL A 698 -11.14 -17.78 -3.65
C VAL A 698 -10.56 -18.86 -4.59
N PRO A 699 -9.33 -19.38 -4.32
CA PRO A 699 -8.65 -20.38 -5.16
C PRO A 699 -9.25 -21.80 -5.14
N LYS A 700 -10.19 -22.11 -4.24
CA LYS A 700 -10.80 -23.45 -4.09
C LYS A 700 -9.77 -24.56 -3.81
N ALA A 701 -8.85 -24.30 -2.89
CA ALA A 701 -7.75 -25.18 -2.51
C ALA A 701 -8.18 -26.36 -1.60
N GLY A 702 -9.47 -26.50 -1.29
CA GLY A 702 -10.00 -27.56 -0.43
C GLY A 702 -9.87 -27.26 1.06
N VAL A 703 -9.80 -25.98 1.43
CA VAL A 703 -9.77 -25.50 2.82
C VAL A 703 -11.17 -25.41 3.39
N ARG A 704 -11.33 -25.96 4.59
CA ARG A 704 -12.53 -25.83 5.40
C ARG A 704 -12.16 -25.54 6.86
N LEU A 705 -12.72 -24.47 7.39
CA LEU A 705 -12.56 -24.03 8.78
C LEU A 705 -13.93 -23.94 9.44
N ASP A 706 -14.19 -24.81 10.42
CA ASP A 706 -15.45 -24.83 11.16
C ASP A 706 -15.24 -24.19 12.55
N VAL A 707 -15.98 -23.12 12.85
CA VAL A 707 -16.08 -22.56 14.22
C VAL A 707 -16.97 -23.49 15.05
N VAL A 708 -16.36 -24.31 15.91
CA VAL A 708 -17.08 -25.33 16.69
C VAL A 708 -17.47 -24.85 18.09
N ALA A 709 -16.81 -23.82 18.60
CA ALA A 709 -17.13 -23.19 19.87
C ALA A 709 -16.57 -21.76 19.93
N GLU A 710 -17.32 -20.85 20.55
CA GLU A 710 -16.86 -19.53 20.98
C GLU A 710 -17.11 -19.40 22.49
N HIS A 711 -16.10 -19.00 23.25
CA HIS A 711 -16.23 -18.81 24.69
C HIS A 711 -15.38 -17.64 25.18
N GLY A 712 -16.04 -16.51 25.41
CA GLY A 712 -15.35 -15.26 25.75
C GLY A 712 -14.39 -14.86 24.63
N ASP A 713 -13.13 -14.69 24.99
CA ASP A 713 -12.08 -14.21 24.08
C ASP A 713 -11.37 -15.37 23.36
N ARG A 714 -11.97 -16.57 23.36
CA ARG A 714 -11.46 -17.76 22.67
C ARG A 714 -12.43 -18.30 21.63
N VAL A 715 -11.88 -18.80 20.53
CA VAL A 715 -12.62 -19.58 19.53
C VAL A 715 -11.93 -20.91 19.31
N THR A 716 -12.71 -21.98 19.15
CA THR A 716 -12.19 -23.27 18.70
C THR A 716 -12.52 -23.46 17.22
N VAL A 717 -11.48 -23.64 16.41
CA VAL A 717 -11.58 -23.85 14.97
C VAL A 717 -11.16 -25.28 14.64
N GLN A 718 -12.03 -26.01 13.95
CA GLN A 718 -11.70 -27.30 13.37
C GLN A 718 -11.28 -27.08 11.92
N VAL A 719 -10.01 -27.40 11.62
CA VAL A 719 -9.54 -27.57 10.25
C VAL A 719 -9.90 -28.99 9.83
N SER A 720 -10.61 -29.17 8.72
CA SER A 720 -11.10 -30.48 8.30
C SER A 720 -10.66 -30.84 6.87
N ARG A 721 -10.52 -32.14 6.60
CA ARG A 721 -10.39 -32.64 5.22
C ARG A 721 -11.75 -32.58 4.58
N ARG A 722 -11.82 -32.06 3.36
CA ARG A 722 -12.97 -32.29 2.50
C ARG A 722 -13.09 -33.79 2.24
N THR A 723 -14.11 -34.45 2.78
CA THR A 723 -14.53 -35.75 2.28
C THR A 723 -15.08 -35.50 0.88
N ARG A 724 -14.40 -36.02 -0.14
CA ARG A 724 -14.87 -35.93 -1.53
C ARG A 724 -16.17 -36.74 -1.62
N THR A 725 -17.32 -36.10 -1.44
CA THR A 725 -18.60 -36.74 -1.79
C THR A 725 -18.55 -37.01 -3.29
N PRO A 726 -18.70 -38.27 -3.75
CA PRO A 726 -18.70 -38.56 -5.17
C PRO A 726 -19.90 -37.84 -5.80
N SER A 727 -19.69 -37.07 -6.86
CA SER A 727 -20.79 -36.61 -7.70
C SER A 727 -21.61 -37.82 -8.14
N PRO A 728 -22.95 -37.78 -8.07
CA PRO A 728 -23.76 -38.85 -8.63
C PRO A 728 -23.46 -38.93 -10.14
N SER A 729 -23.00 -40.10 -10.58
CA SER A 729 -22.83 -40.38 -12.00
C SER A 729 -24.15 -40.12 -12.74
N PRO A 730 -24.13 -39.53 -13.95
CA PRO A 730 -25.34 -39.33 -14.71
C PRO A 730 -25.93 -40.70 -15.06
N SER A 731 -27.07 -41.04 -14.45
CA SER A 731 -27.82 -42.24 -14.80
C SER A 731 -28.35 -42.08 -16.23
N SER A 732 -27.98 -43.00 -17.11
CA SER A 732 -28.56 -43.18 -18.42
C SER A 732 -30.05 -43.52 -18.31
N ALA A 733 -30.92 -42.54 -18.55
CA ALA A 733 -32.33 -42.76 -18.85
C ALA A 733 -32.57 -42.36 -20.30
N GLY A 734 -32.88 -43.36 -21.13
CA GLY A 734 -33.24 -43.17 -22.55
C GLY A 734 -34.57 -42.43 -22.73
N PRO A 735 -34.83 -41.88 -23.92
CA PRO A 735 -35.99 -41.03 -24.16
C PRO A 735 -37.27 -41.87 -24.34
N PRO A 736 -38.45 -41.39 -23.90
CA PRO A 736 -39.71 -42.00 -24.25
C PRO A 736 -40.12 -41.61 -25.68
N SER A 737 -40.49 -42.62 -26.46
CA SER A 737 -41.09 -42.51 -27.79
C SER A 737 -42.53 -42.00 -27.71
N GLY A 738 -42.91 -41.05 -28.56
CA GLY A 738 -44.32 -40.79 -28.85
C GLY A 738 -44.61 -39.39 -29.39
N ALA A 739 -44.46 -39.19 -30.71
CA ALA A 739 -45.19 -38.17 -31.43
C ALA A 739 -46.58 -38.73 -31.84
N PRO A 740 -47.58 -37.87 -32.08
CA PRO A 740 -47.82 -37.54 -33.48
C PRO A 740 -48.08 -36.06 -33.78
N SER A 741 -47.89 -35.77 -35.06
CA SER A 741 -47.86 -34.51 -35.79
C SER A 741 -49.18 -33.73 -35.89
N ALA A 742 -49.09 -32.41 -36.02
CA ALA A 742 -49.35 -31.63 -37.26
C ALA A 742 -50.05 -30.27 -37.01
N GLY A 743 -49.49 -29.20 -37.61
CA GLY A 743 -50.15 -27.91 -37.84
C GLY A 743 -49.17 -26.72 -37.90
N PRO A 744 -48.94 -26.06 -39.05
CA PRO A 744 -48.02 -24.93 -39.19
C PRO A 744 -48.81 -23.58 -39.15
N PRO A 745 -48.17 -22.40 -39.25
CA PRO A 745 -48.28 -21.32 -38.27
C PRO A 745 -49.26 -20.20 -38.69
N SER A 746 -49.59 -19.30 -37.76
CA SER A 746 -50.12 -17.98 -38.14
C SER A 746 -49.62 -16.90 -37.18
N ALA A 747 -49.00 -15.90 -37.80
CA ALA A 747 -48.43 -14.71 -37.21
C ALA A 747 -49.51 -13.70 -36.81
N VAL A 748 -49.27 -12.91 -35.77
CA VAL A 748 -49.77 -11.53 -35.68
C VAL A 748 -48.73 -10.66 -34.96
N VAL A 749 -48.37 -9.58 -35.65
CA VAL A 749 -47.59 -8.42 -35.24
C VAL A 749 -48.49 -7.44 -34.48
N SER A 750 -47.97 -6.74 -33.46
CA SER A 750 -47.97 -5.25 -33.38
C SER A 750 -48.17 -4.65 -31.97
N ALA A 751 -47.30 -3.69 -31.67
CA ALA A 751 -47.50 -2.40 -30.98
C ALA A 751 -47.93 -2.33 -29.49
N VAL A 752 -46.97 -1.93 -28.64
CA VAL A 752 -46.84 -0.62 -27.93
C VAL A 752 -48.12 0.25 -27.92
N PRO A 753 -48.55 0.82 -26.76
CA PRO A 753 -47.81 1.80 -25.93
C PRO A 753 -47.14 1.25 -24.67
#